data_AF-A0A9E4DCV9-F1
#
_entry.id   AF-A0A9E4DCV9-F1
#
_cell.length_a   1.000
_cell.length_b   1.000
_cell.length_c   1.000
_cell.angle_alpha   90.00
_cell.angle_beta   90.00
_cell.angle_gamma   90.00
#
_symmetry.space_group_name_H-M   'P 1'
#
loop_
_entity.id
_entity.type
_entity.pdbx_description
1 polymer ?
#
loop_
_entity_poly.entity_id
_entity_poly.type
_entity_poly.pdbx_seq_one_letter_code
_entity_poly.pdbx_strand_id
1 'polypeptide(L)'
;MLSTRAVLAGGILSLLCGCYHPIQVVGEGDVISMSGSRNCLREDFQAGAANCTQNLVVGDYVETYSGVARPGWQFRRWGNYCGTALNNECAFNVPAATVELGVNLTMPALQAVFRKTENTGFTSLFIGQTFMGTVAAGIEAHAEAAGFADHHSTTFTRVGALGAPQAFWNNQSQRQAVQAVLNTGKIELFGMSYDPAHPGTGGYKSWINYALGKNPDTRFFIATPWPADPTALDIAQYAAKYQSTELAVNTLVDSLRATYPGVDIYAVPYGRAAVELYSLYGAGNLPQASNLVGPGTVSVFQDAQGNPGDMLATLGQLVWLGAIYAVDLASYSYESGYTTDVKALAQTILSEQKAKYRAPPEVDVDTDGDGIVDRLDPNPSGKPNILVLMADDLGFNDLAINNGNSGIDTPHMDQLAREGTRFTRHYAAAVCSPGRAAFLTGLYPERVGYLPNALGISPEIVTLPERLRQEGYTTWHIGKWHVGDLERTAWPDHQGFDHWFGFLNQWRLAGLHVDGELKLTQPRYQDPWLEGDSEAGRNFSGHLENILTEKAIDVLTDLSDMREPWFLNLWFYAPHGPVQPASEFAALYPDTSAGRFQALVNQLDTNIGLILAHLEALGELEETIVVLVSDNGGTNSVLDNNSPFVGVKTQVSEGGLRTPLVIRWPDASINGRVVSDAVGIEDLYPTLLSAIGETPPPNLDGKSFYHELKQQLPLPQRERFWEMGRESHGVLSADSRWRLFQSYPLWGIQVEPVIFDMELDPTAGQYLVPTPPERLALMNGAYLTWYKDVHTVRTEYVPGANGTGVLTGMDFLRTPGFGGYTFGIGIPDALEGQIAAQEGIWGISRSGESVTVQLGEIILSGDIETDNSCHTVVVIGDFNRYISSNSGPDHIMLALYIDGTEVQSVAYPSRLPVSDPTIETVIGDPWMPSNVDSLAPPVIVNTVLSASTPWTMEAFSSGLCGAP
;
A
#
# COMPACT_ATOMS: atom_id res chain seq x y z
N MET A 1 63.50 -36.52 -8.55
CA MET A 1 63.49 -37.46 -9.69
C MET A 1 62.76 -36.79 -10.84
N LEU A 2 63.27 -37.02 -12.05
CA LEU A 2 62.99 -36.33 -13.31
C LEU A 2 61.56 -36.49 -13.85
N SER A 3 61.04 -35.46 -14.52
CA SER A 3 60.78 -35.40 -15.98
C SER A 3 59.95 -34.14 -16.26
N THR A 4 60.40 -33.05 -16.89
CA THR A 4 60.85 -32.83 -18.28
C THR A 4 59.91 -33.34 -19.37
N ARG A 5 59.12 -32.43 -19.96
CA ARG A 5 58.93 -32.30 -21.41
C ARG A 5 58.86 -30.83 -21.81
N ALA A 6 59.86 -30.39 -22.57
CA ALA A 6 59.81 -29.24 -23.46
C ALA A 6 59.05 -29.66 -24.75
N VAL A 7 58.50 -28.77 -25.59
CA VAL A 7 59.26 -28.06 -26.63
C VAL A 7 58.32 -27.20 -27.52
N LEU A 8 58.74 -25.96 -27.76
CA LEU A 8 58.64 -25.07 -28.95
C LEU A 8 57.31 -24.46 -29.46
N ALA A 9 57.33 -23.12 -29.42
CA ALA A 9 57.30 -22.18 -30.57
C ALA A 9 56.03 -21.36 -30.82
N GLY A 10 56.22 -20.04 -30.74
CA GLY A 10 55.69 -19.10 -31.73
C GLY A 10 54.61 -18.15 -31.21
N GLY A 11 54.92 -16.84 -31.26
CA GLY A 11 53.91 -15.80 -31.31
C GLY A 11 53.97 -14.80 -30.18
N ILE A 12 54.74 -13.73 -30.38
CA ILE A 12 54.44 -12.44 -29.78
C ILE A 12 53.03 -12.05 -30.27
N LEU A 13 52.03 -12.10 -29.40
CA LEU A 13 50.80 -11.31 -29.56
C LEU A 13 50.67 -10.44 -28.32
N SER A 14 51.16 -9.22 -28.44
CA SER A 14 50.70 -8.07 -27.67
C SER A 14 49.21 -7.87 -27.98
N LEU A 15 48.33 -8.39 -27.11
CA LEU A 15 46.92 -8.04 -27.11
C LEU A 15 46.73 -6.83 -26.19
N LEU A 16 46.34 -5.75 -26.85
CA LEU A 16 46.04 -4.43 -26.34
C LEU A 16 44.68 -4.48 -25.64
N CYS A 17 44.61 -4.26 -24.34
CA CYS A 17 43.36 -3.88 -23.68
C CYS A 17 43.25 -2.36 -23.71
N GLY A 18 42.55 -1.82 -24.71
CA GLY A 18 41.99 -0.47 -24.62
C GLY A 18 40.64 -0.56 -23.92
N CYS A 19 40.42 0.21 -22.85
CA CYS A 19 39.09 0.40 -22.28
C CYS A 19 38.18 1.01 -23.35
N TYR A 20 37.21 0.25 -23.82
CA TYR A 20 36.17 0.73 -24.74
C TYR A 20 34.97 1.18 -23.90
N HIS A 21 34.61 2.47 -23.97
CA HIS A 21 33.39 3.00 -23.36
C HIS A 21 32.35 3.21 -24.47
N PRO A 22 31.32 2.34 -24.60
CA PRO A 22 30.23 2.61 -25.53
C PRO A 22 29.38 3.78 -25.00
N ILE A 23 29.21 4.82 -25.81
CA ILE A 23 28.34 5.98 -25.50
C ILE A 23 27.08 5.85 -26.35
N GLN A 24 25.92 5.98 -25.72
CA GLN A 24 24.63 5.93 -26.39
C GLN A 24 23.92 7.28 -26.23
N VAL A 25 23.57 7.91 -27.36
CA VAL A 25 22.78 9.15 -27.36
C VAL A 25 21.31 8.78 -27.45
N VAL A 26 20.54 9.14 -26.43
CA VAL A 26 19.10 8.92 -26.34
C VAL A 26 18.43 10.29 -26.61
N GLY A 27 18.17 10.57 -27.90
CA GLY A 27 17.60 11.84 -28.41
C GLY A 27 18.39 12.49 -29.55
N GLU A 28 17.96 13.68 -30.03
CA GLU A 28 18.67 14.45 -31.05
C GLU A 28 19.71 15.42 -30.45
N GLY A 29 20.98 14.97 -30.36
CA GLY A 29 22.12 15.78 -29.90
C GLY A 29 23.48 15.18 -30.24
N ASP A 30 24.56 15.92 -29.96
CA ASP A 30 25.95 15.48 -30.18
C ASP A 30 26.72 15.43 -28.84
N VAL A 31 27.63 14.45 -28.72
CA VAL A 31 28.50 14.26 -27.54
C VAL A 31 29.95 14.48 -27.93
N ILE A 32 30.69 15.28 -27.16
CA ILE A 32 32.09 15.63 -27.41
C ILE A 32 32.93 15.27 -26.18
N SER A 33 33.99 14.46 -26.37
CA SER A 33 35.01 14.21 -25.34
C SER A 33 36.04 15.33 -25.33
N MET A 34 36.40 15.85 -24.15
CA MET A 34 37.25 17.02 -23.96
C MET A 34 38.57 16.74 -23.22
N SER A 35 38.89 15.49 -22.90
CA SER A 35 40.19 15.21 -22.25
C SER A 35 41.34 15.55 -23.20
N GLY A 36 42.38 16.20 -22.67
CA GLY A 36 43.47 16.88 -23.41
C GLY A 36 44.38 16.02 -24.30
N SER A 37 43.89 14.91 -24.84
CA SER A 37 44.53 14.15 -25.91
C SER A 37 43.49 13.35 -26.72
N ARG A 38 42.46 13.98 -27.31
CA ARG A 38 41.85 13.67 -28.64
C ARG A 38 40.46 14.30 -28.83
N ASN A 39 40.23 14.89 -30.01
CA ASN A 39 38.89 15.09 -30.55
C ASN A 39 38.53 13.86 -31.40
N CYS A 40 37.54 13.06 -31.00
CA CYS A 40 36.93 12.05 -31.89
C CYS A 40 35.49 12.53 -32.20
N LEU A 41 35.18 12.76 -33.49
CA LEU A 41 33.83 13.08 -33.95
C LEU A 41 33.04 11.79 -34.21
N ARG A 42 31.69 11.85 -34.15
CA ARG A 42 30.77 10.71 -34.39
C ARG A 42 31.04 9.99 -35.72
N GLU A 43 31.44 10.75 -36.73
CA GLU A 43 31.76 10.27 -38.09
C GLU A 43 33.01 9.38 -38.12
N ASP A 44 34.01 9.68 -37.29
CA ASP A 44 35.25 8.91 -37.18
C ASP A 44 35.09 7.61 -36.37
N PHE A 45 34.15 7.60 -35.42
CA PHE A 45 33.80 6.42 -34.59
C PHE A 45 33.06 5.35 -35.41
N GLN A 46 32.14 5.76 -36.28
CA GLN A 46 31.41 4.85 -37.16
C GLN A 46 32.26 4.33 -38.33
N ALA A 47 33.30 5.06 -38.71
CA ALA A 47 34.22 4.70 -39.80
C ALA A 47 35.42 3.81 -39.36
N GLY A 48 35.58 3.55 -38.05
CA GLY A 48 36.66 2.70 -37.54
C GLY A 48 38.07 3.31 -37.68
N ALA A 49 38.20 4.64 -37.59
CA ALA A 49 39.47 5.33 -37.81
C ALA A 49 40.49 5.09 -36.66
N ALA A 50 41.74 4.80 -37.02
CA ALA A 50 42.84 4.44 -36.11
C ALA A 50 43.28 5.55 -35.12
N ASN A 51 42.72 6.77 -35.22
CA ASN A 51 43.12 7.90 -34.39
C ASN A 51 42.58 7.85 -32.95
N CYS A 52 41.67 6.92 -32.60
CA CYS A 52 41.18 6.75 -31.23
C CYS A 52 41.90 5.61 -30.44
N THR A 53 43.00 5.02 -30.94
CA THR A 53 43.69 3.87 -30.28
C THR A 53 45.19 4.07 -29.96
N GLN A 54 45.56 4.90 -28.97
CA GLN A 54 46.87 4.71 -28.29
C GLN A 54 46.67 4.36 -26.83
N ASN A 55 47.49 3.42 -26.36
CA ASN A 55 47.47 2.94 -24.98
C ASN A 55 48.03 3.99 -24.02
N LEU A 56 47.32 4.20 -22.92
CA LEU A 56 47.86 4.88 -21.74
C LEU A 56 48.62 3.89 -20.86
N VAL A 57 49.77 4.32 -20.34
CA VAL A 57 50.58 3.60 -19.36
C VAL A 57 50.27 4.14 -17.97
N VAL A 58 49.89 3.23 -17.07
CA VAL A 58 49.78 3.31 -15.59
C VAL A 58 49.68 4.72 -14.99
N GLY A 59 48.44 5.12 -14.68
CA GLY A 59 48.04 6.27 -13.85
C GLY A 59 46.52 6.40 -13.80
N ASP A 60 45.98 7.04 -12.76
CA ASP A 60 44.56 7.41 -12.72
C ASP A 60 44.30 8.46 -13.82
N TYR A 61 43.33 8.20 -14.69
CA TYR A 61 42.97 9.15 -15.75
C TYR A 61 41.51 9.57 -15.59
N VAL A 62 41.28 10.86 -15.86
CA VAL A 62 39.95 11.49 -15.86
C VAL A 62 39.56 11.77 -17.30
N GLU A 63 38.41 11.27 -17.73
CA GLU A 63 37.80 11.63 -19.01
C GLU A 63 36.59 12.52 -18.79
N THR A 64 36.41 13.54 -19.64
CA THR A 64 35.32 14.51 -19.55
C THR A 64 34.52 14.54 -20.84
N TYR A 65 33.19 14.42 -20.74
CA TYR A 65 32.25 14.45 -21.85
C TYR A 65 31.30 15.63 -21.74
N SER A 66 30.98 16.27 -22.86
CA SER A 66 30.03 17.39 -22.95
C SER A 66 28.92 17.08 -23.97
N GLY A 67 27.68 17.46 -23.64
CA GLY A 67 26.50 17.26 -24.47
C GLY A 67 26.01 18.56 -25.11
N VAL A 68 25.68 18.53 -26.40
CA VAL A 68 25.17 19.70 -27.14
C VAL A 68 23.81 19.37 -27.76
N ALA A 69 22.77 20.11 -27.37
CA ALA A 69 21.40 19.93 -27.86
C ALA A 69 21.17 20.64 -29.20
N ARG A 70 20.30 20.08 -30.05
CA ARG A 70 19.86 20.71 -31.31
C ARG A 70 18.70 21.69 -31.08
N PRO A 71 18.40 22.60 -32.04
CA PRO A 71 17.25 23.50 -31.93
C PRO A 71 15.93 22.74 -31.69
N GLY A 72 15.14 23.18 -30.71
CA GLY A 72 13.89 22.51 -30.29
C GLY A 72 14.09 21.38 -29.27
N TRP A 73 15.34 21.08 -28.90
CA TRP A 73 15.71 20.09 -27.90
C TRP A 73 16.54 20.71 -26.77
N GLN A 74 16.36 20.21 -25.55
CA GLN A 74 17.15 20.60 -24.38
C GLN A 74 17.91 19.40 -23.82
N PHE A 75 19.14 19.62 -23.35
CA PHE A 75 19.96 18.60 -22.68
C PHE A 75 19.46 18.42 -21.25
N ARG A 76 19.10 17.19 -20.86
CA ARG A 76 18.49 16.90 -19.55
C ARG A 76 19.54 16.43 -18.54
N ARG A 77 20.21 15.30 -18.82
CA ARG A 77 21.22 14.70 -17.91
C ARG A 77 22.10 13.65 -18.59
N TRP A 78 23.16 13.26 -17.88
CA TRP A 78 23.95 12.05 -18.14
C TRP A 78 23.47 10.89 -17.25
N GLY A 79 23.26 9.69 -17.81
CA GLY A 79 22.89 8.49 -17.05
C GLY A 79 24.09 7.65 -16.61
N ASN A 80 23.98 6.99 -15.44
CA ASN A 80 24.95 6.12 -14.74
C ASN A 80 26.36 6.72 -14.50
N TYR A 81 26.81 6.71 -13.24
CA TYR A 81 28.14 7.13 -12.76
C TYR A 81 28.52 8.63 -12.84
N CYS A 82 27.64 9.53 -13.28
CA CYS A 82 27.88 10.97 -13.20
C CYS A 82 27.42 11.54 -11.85
N GLY A 83 28.34 11.76 -10.92
CA GLY A 83 28.04 12.52 -9.70
C GLY A 83 27.66 13.97 -10.03
N THR A 84 26.61 14.50 -9.40
CA THR A 84 26.09 15.89 -9.37
C THR A 84 26.74 16.92 -10.31
N ALA A 85 26.71 16.65 -11.62
CA ALA A 85 27.36 17.47 -12.63
C ALA A 85 26.48 18.68 -12.99
N LEU A 86 26.97 19.89 -12.70
CA LEU A 86 26.18 21.13 -12.78
C LEU A 86 26.25 21.88 -14.13
N ASN A 87 27.02 21.43 -15.13
CA ASN A 87 27.31 22.25 -16.33
C ASN A 87 27.40 21.49 -17.66
N ASN A 88 26.49 20.54 -17.96
CA ASN A 88 26.49 19.71 -19.19
C ASN A 88 27.75 18.84 -19.40
N GLU A 89 28.65 18.81 -18.41
CA GLU A 89 29.92 18.09 -18.43
C GLU A 89 29.91 16.95 -17.42
N CYS A 90 30.15 15.71 -17.85
CA CYS A 90 30.36 14.59 -16.93
C CYS A 90 31.82 14.17 -16.92
N ALA A 91 32.37 13.91 -15.72
CA ALA A 91 33.73 13.43 -15.55
C ALA A 91 33.75 12.17 -14.66
N PHE A 92 34.45 11.13 -15.10
CA PHE A 92 34.71 9.95 -14.29
C PHE A 92 36.20 9.72 -14.12
N ASN A 93 36.56 9.19 -12.95
CA ASN A 93 37.94 8.90 -12.56
C ASN A 93 38.10 7.38 -12.50
N VAL A 94 38.91 6.79 -13.38
CA VAL A 94 39.09 5.33 -13.42
C VAL A 94 40.32 4.96 -12.60
N PRO A 95 40.18 4.37 -11.40
CA PRO A 95 41.33 3.97 -10.60
C PRO A 95 42.08 2.79 -11.25
N ALA A 96 43.41 2.79 -11.13
CA ALA A 96 44.23 1.71 -11.67
C ALA A 96 43.94 0.35 -10.98
N ALA A 97 43.12 -0.50 -11.60
CA ALA A 97 42.93 -1.89 -11.19
C ALA A 97 43.54 -2.83 -12.24
N THR A 98 44.65 -3.50 -11.91
CA THR A 98 45.13 -4.65 -12.68
C THR A 98 44.18 -5.82 -12.43
N VAL A 99 43.17 -5.97 -13.28
CA VAL A 99 42.30 -7.14 -13.28
C VAL A 99 42.88 -8.16 -14.26
N GLU A 100 43.81 -9.00 -13.78
CA GLU A 100 43.98 -10.32 -14.39
C GLU A 100 42.96 -11.24 -13.72
N LEU A 101 41.81 -11.44 -14.35
CA LEU A 101 40.92 -12.59 -14.13
C LEU A 101 39.92 -12.63 -15.30
N GLY A 102 39.79 -13.80 -15.93
CA GLY A 102 39.00 -14.03 -17.14
C GLY A 102 37.49 -13.94 -16.91
N VAL A 103 36.98 -12.72 -16.73
CA VAL A 103 35.55 -12.39 -16.77
C VAL A 103 35.41 -11.05 -17.49
N ASN A 104 34.65 -11.02 -18.57
CA ASN A 104 34.32 -9.79 -19.31
C ASN A 104 33.60 -8.81 -18.37
N LEU A 105 34.32 -7.82 -17.84
CA LEU A 105 33.70 -6.63 -17.25
C LEU A 105 33.14 -5.79 -18.39
N THR A 106 31.84 -5.95 -18.65
CA THR A 106 31.08 -5.06 -19.52
C THR A 106 30.55 -3.95 -18.63
N MET A 107 31.17 -2.77 -18.64
CA MET A 107 30.62 -1.59 -17.95
C MET A 107 29.34 -1.11 -18.68
N PRO A 108 28.30 -0.64 -17.97
CA PRO A 108 27.10 -0.09 -18.60
C PRO A 108 27.46 1.16 -19.44
N ALA A 109 26.74 1.35 -20.56
CA ALA A 109 26.97 2.47 -21.48
C ALA A 109 26.62 3.83 -20.83
N LEU A 110 27.45 4.85 -21.07
CA LEU A 110 27.15 6.24 -20.68
C LEU A 110 26.05 6.77 -21.61
N GLN A 111 24.96 7.32 -21.05
CA GLN A 111 23.82 7.81 -21.82
C GLN A 111 23.64 9.33 -21.72
N ALA A 112 23.55 10.01 -22.87
CA ALA A 112 23.13 11.43 -22.95
C ALA A 112 21.65 11.49 -23.29
N VAL A 113 20.85 12.22 -22.49
CA VAL A 113 19.40 12.33 -22.69
C VAL A 113 19.02 13.75 -23.13
N PHE A 114 18.28 13.86 -24.25
CA PHE A 114 17.75 15.12 -24.78
C PHE A 114 16.21 15.06 -24.88
N ARG A 115 15.50 16.18 -24.68
CA ARG A 115 14.02 16.25 -24.76
C ARG A 115 13.52 17.42 -25.60
N LYS A 116 12.35 17.27 -26.22
CA LYS A 116 11.69 18.25 -27.13
C LYS A 116 10.80 19.23 -26.33
N THR A 117 10.72 20.50 -26.74
CA THR A 117 9.97 21.56 -26.02
C THR A 117 8.43 21.43 -26.11
N GLU A 118 7.72 21.82 -25.05
CA GLU A 118 6.30 21.54 -24.75
C GLU A 118 5.25 21.99 -25.78
N ASN A 119 5.46 23.09 -26.50
CA ASN A 119 4.45 23.65 -27.40
C ASN A 119 4.59 23.15 -28.84
N THR A 120 5.12 21.94 -29.04
CA THR A 120 5.34 21.35 -30.37
C THR A 120 4.54 20.06 -30.55
N GLY A 121 3.87 19.95 -31.69
CA GLY A 121 3.08 18.81 -32.11
C GLY A 121 3.92 17.63 -32.55
N PHE A 122 3.25 16.49 -32.70
CA PHE A 122 3.86 15.23 -33.11
C PHE A 122 4.01 15.08 -34.63
N THR A 123 5.14 14.53 -35.07
CA THR A 123 5.24 13.87 -36.37
C THR A 123 4.60 12.48 -36.25
N SER A 124 3.40 12.34 -36.79
CA SER A 124 2.50 11.23 -36.54
C SER A 124 2.29 10.33 -37.75
N LEU A 125 2.06 9.05 -37.49
CA LEU A 125 1.65 8.06 -38.48
C LEU A 125 0.35 7.39 -38.02
N PHE A 126 -0.62 7.28 -38.91
CA PHE A 126 -1.90 6.65 -38.61
C PHE A 126 -2.22 5.56 -39.65
N ILE A 127 -2.54 4.34 -39.20
CA ILE A 127 -3.06 3.28 -40.07
C ILE A 127 -4.39 2.76 -39.55
N GLY A 128 -5.37 2.60 -40.42
CA GLY A 128 -6.65 2.08 -39.95
C GLY A 128 -7.80 2.00 -40.95
N GLN A 129 -9.00 1.87 -40.41
CA GLN A 129 -10.25 1.96 -41.17
C GLN A 129 -10.53 3.39 -41.66
N THR A 130 -11.40 3.55 -42.66
CA THR A 130 -11.78 4.87 -43.21
C THR A 130 -12.38 5.83 -42.18
N PHE A 131 -13.02 5.31 -41.12
CA PHE A 131 -13.55 6.13 -40.02
C PHE A 131 -12.43 6.91 -39.32
N MET A 132 -11.33 6.21 -39.01
CA MET A 132 -10.13 6.80 -38.41
C MET A 132 -9.54 7.89 -39.30
N GLY A 133 -9.52 7.70 -40.62
CA GLY A 133 -8.98 8.69 -41.56
C GLY A 133 -9.74 10.01 -41.54
N THR A 134 -11.05 9.97 -41.32
CA THR A 134 -11.88 11.19 -41.25
C THR A 134 -11.56 11.99 -39.99
N VAL A 135 -11.29 11.31 -38.88
CA VAL A 135 -10.87 11.94 -37.63
C VAL A 135 -9.43 12.46 -37.73
N ALA A 136 -8.51 11.65 -38.26
CA ALA A 136 -7.12 12.03 -38.47
C ALA A 136 -6.97 13.28 -39.35
N ALA A 137 -7.84 13.49 -40.33
CA ALA A 137 -7.78 14.66 -41.22
C ALA A 137 -7.98 16.01 -40.49
N GLY A 138 -8.61 16.03 -39.32
CA GLY A 138 -8.86 17.26 -38.56
C GLY A 138 -7.82 17.56 -37.48
N ILE A 139 -6.99 16.58 -37.09
CA ILE A 139 -6.15 16.70 -35.90
C ILE A 139 -5.06 17.77 -36.05
N GLU A 140 -4.52 17.95 -37.24
CA GLU A 140 -3.46 18.94 -37.51
C GLU A 140 -3.93 20.37 -37.24
N ALA A 141 -5.11 20.73 -37.77
CA ALA A 141 -5.71 22.04 -37.53
C ALA A 141 -6.13 22.24 -36.06
N HIS A 142 -6.63 21.18 -35.42
CA HIS A 142 -7.03 21.22 -34.01
C HIS A 142 -5.82 21.35 -33.06
N ALA A 143 -4.71 20.65 -33.35
CA ALA A 143 -3.48 20.75 -32.57
C ALA A 143 -2.87 22.15 -32.67
N GLU A 144 -2.78 22.71 -33.88
CA GLU A 144 -2.28 24.08 -34.10
C GLU A 144 -3.16 25.11 -33.37
N ALA A 145 -4.49 25.00 -33.49
CA ALA A 145 -5.42 25.89 -32.81
C ALA A 145 -5.40 25.76 -31.28
N ALA A 146 -4.98 24.59 -30.76
CA ALA A 146 -4.81 24.35 -29.33
C ALA A 146 -3.42 24.78 -28.80
N GLY A 147 -2.54 25.31 -29.65
CA GLY A 147 -1.23 25.84 -29.26
C GLY A 147 -0.04 24.91 -29.53
N PHE A 148 -0.26 23.75 -30.17
CA PHE A 148 0.79 22.80 -30.53
C PHE A 148 1.23 23.01 -31.98
N ALA A 149 2.30 23.80 -32.18
CA ALA A 149 2.83 24.09 -33.51
C ALA A 149 3.54 22.87 -34.13
N ASP A 150 3.62 22.77 -35.46
CA ASP A 150 4.39 21.74 -36.17
C ASP A 150 3.90 20.28 -35.99
N HIS A 151 2.61 20.06 -35.72
CA HIS A 151 2.03 18.71 -35.90
C HIS A 151 1.99 18.36 -37.38
N HIS A 152 2.43 17.15 -37.74
CA HIS A 152 2.31 16.64 -39.10
C HIS A 152 1.87 15.19 -39.06
N SER A 153 0.81 14.83 -39.80
CA SER A 153 0.31 13.47 -39.82
C SER A 153 0.41 12.82 -41.21
N THR A 154 0.85 11.57 -41.27
CA THR A 154 0.71 10.73 -42.45
C THR A 154 -0.30 9.63 -42.17
N THR A 155 -1.36 9.53 -42.98
CA THR A 155 -2.47 8.60 -42.72
C THR A 155 -2.66 7.62 -43.87
N PHE A 156 -2.79 6.33 -43.56
CA PHE A 156 -3.17 5.28 -44.50
C PHE A 156 -4.46 4.60 -44.04
N THR A 157 -5.52 4.65 -44.86
CA THR A 157 -6.79 4.01 -44.52
C THR A 157 -7.31 3.04 -45.57
N ARG A 158 -8.07 2.04 -45.12
CA ARG A 158 -8.76 1.06 -45.97
C ARG A 158 -10.16 0.77 -45.44
N VAL A 159 -11.05 0.31 -46.31
CA VAL A 159 -12.45 0.01 -45.94
C VAL A 159 -12.53 -1.31 -45.16
N GLY A 160 -13.26 -1.31 -44.04
CA GLY A 160 -13.55 -2.48 -43.21
C GLY A 160 -12.30 -3.22 -42.72
N ALA A 161 -12.35 -4.55 -42.68
CA ALA A 161 -11.28 -5.42 -42.18
C ALA A 161 -9.94 -5.27 -42.89
N LEU A 162 -9.90 -4.66 -44.08
CA LEU A 162 -8.66 -4.33 -44.78
C LEU A 162 -7.88 -3.18 -44.12
N GLY A 163 -8.54 -2.43 -43.23
CA GLY A 163 -7.95 -1.39 -42.40
C GLY A 163 -7.26 -1.90 -41.15
N ALA A 164 -7.39 -3.19 -40.83
CA ALA A 164 -6.76 -3.78 -39.66
C ALA A 164 -5.22 -3.79 -39.77
N PRO A 165 -4.48 -3.58 -38.67
CA PRO A 165 -3.00 -3.58 -38.68
C PRO A 165 -2.40 -4.87 -39.25
N GLN A 166 -3.02 -6.02 -38.98
CA GLN A 166 -2.62 -7.31 -39.57
C GLN A 166 -2.81 -7.35 -41.09
N ALA A 167 -3.90 -6.77 -41.62
CA ALA A 167 -4.17 -6.70 -43.05
C ALA A 167 -3.19 -5.76 -43.77
N PHE A 168 -2.88 -4.61 -43.15
CA PHE A 168 -1.82 -3.71 -43.59
C PHE A 168 -0.46 -4.42 -43.64
N TRP A 169 -0.11 -5.15 -42.58
CA TRP A 169 1.14 -5.90 -42.53
C TRP A 169 1.19 -6.98 -43.60
N ASN A 170 0.10 -7.71 -43.85
CA ASN A 170 0.09 -8.81 -44.81
C ASN A 170 0.16 -8.33 -46.28
N ASN A 171 -0.36 -7.14 -46.58
CA ASN A 171 -0.29 -6.59 -47.94
C ASN A 171 1.08 -5.95 -48.21
N GLN A 172 1.87 -6.55 -49.12
CA GLN A 172 3.24 -6.09 -49.40
C GLN A 172 3.35 -4.61 -49.78
N SER A 173 2.47 -4.11 -50.66
CA SER A 173 2.52 -2.71 -51.12
C SER A 173 2.18 -1.73 -50.00
N GLN A 174 1.16 -2.06 -49.19
CA GLN A 174 0.78 -1.23 -48.05
C GLN A 174 1.86 -1.27 -46.97
N ARG A 175 2.39 -2.45 -46.67
CA ARG A 175 3.48 -2.62 -45.71
C ARG A 175 4.69 -1.76 -46.10
N GLN A 176 5.09 -1.80 -47.38
CA GLN A 176 6.19 -0.98 -47.89
C GLN A 176 5.93 0.52 -47.79
N ALA A 177 4.71 0.97 -48.06
CA ALA A 177 4.35 2.39 -47.96
C ALA A 177 4.45 2.91 -46.50
N VAL A 178 3.91 2.16 -45.54
CA VAL A 178 3.97 2.50 -44.11
C VAL A 178 5.42 2.41 -43.60
N GLN A 179 6.16 1.38 -43.99
CA GLN A 179 7.58 1.25 -43.64
C GLN A 179 8.44 2.38 -44.20
N ALA A 180 8.13 2.92 -45.39
CA ALA A 180 8.85 4.06 -45.95
C ALA A 180 8.75 5.30 -45.05
N VAL A 181 7.58 5.53 -44.44
CA VAL A 181 7.37 6.61 -43.46
C VAL A 181 8.14 6.34 -42.16
N LEU A 182 8.05 5.13 -41.61
CA LEU A 182 8.79 4.75 -40.40
C LEU A 182 10.31 4.83 -40.59
N ASN A 183 10.82 4.53 -41.79
CA ASN A 183 12.24 4.59 -42.12
C ASN A 183 12.82 6.01 -42.15
N THR A 184 11.98 7.06 -42.04
CA THR A 184 12.46 8.44 -41.88
C THR A 184 13.16 8.65 -40.54
N GLY A 185 12.87 7.82 -39.53
CA GLY A 185 13.44 7.95 -38.18
C GLY A 185 12.87 9.12 -37.37
N LYS A 186 11.71 9.67 -37.78
CA LYS A 186 11.09 10.87 -37.19
C LYS A 186 9.70 10.66 -36.61
N ILE A 187 9.18 9.43 -36.55
CA ILE A 187 7.81 9.20 -36.08
C ILE A 187 7.77 9.19 -34.55
N GLU A 188 6.97 10.08 -33.98
CA GLU A 188 6.83 10.29 -32.54
C GLU A 188 5.53 9.67 -32.01
N LEU A 189 4.49 9.62 -32.84
CA LEU A 189 3.18 9.06 -32.50
C LEU A 189 2.70 8.12 -33.60
N PHE A 190 2.32 6.89 -33.25
CA PHE A 190 1.78 5.91 -34.18
C PHE A 190 0.43 5.35 -33.72
N GLY A 191 -0.65 5.85 -34.31
CA GLY A 191 -2.01 5.36 -34.09
C GLY A 191 -2.39 4.19 -35.01
N MET A 192 -3.06 3.18 -34.46
CA MET A 192 -3.58 2.02 -35.19
C MET A 192 -5.05 1.78 -34.85
N SER A 193 -5.94 1.59 -35.83
CA SER A 193 -7.34 1.24 -35.51
C SER A 193 -7.51 -0.23 -35.15
N TYR A 194 -8.39 -0.54 -34.19
CA TYR A 194 -8.84 -1.91 -33.94
C TYR A 194 -9.80 -2.42 -35.01
N ASP A 195 -9.83 -3.73 -35.23
CA ASP A 195 -10.84 -4.38 -36.06
C ASP A 195 -11.20 -5.77 -35.50
N PRO A 196 -12.48 -6.06 -35.23
CA PRO A 196 -12.91 -7.32 -34.60
C PRO A 196 -12.72 -8.56 -35.51
N ALA A 197 -12.54 -8.40 -36.83
CA ALA A 197 -12.18 -9.52 -37.70
C ALA A 197 -10.70 -9.92 -37.57
N HIS A 198 -9.87 -9.09 -36.94
CA HIS A 198 -8.46 -9.34 -36.68
C HIS A 198 -8.08 -9.04 -35.21
N PRO A 199 -8.66 -9.78 -34.24
CA PRO A 199 -8.54 -9.44 -32.82
C PRO A 199 -7.16 -9.75 -32.21
N GLY A 200 -6.29 -10.47 -32.93
CA GLY A 200 -4.98 -10.90 -32.41
C GLY A 200 -3.93 -9.79 -32.41
N THR A 201 -2.95 -9.92 -31.52
CA THR A 201 -1.84 -8.95 -31.36
C THR A 201 -0.82 -8.96 -32.50
N GLY A 202 -0.81 -9.97 -33.38
CA GLY A 202 0.29 -10.22 -34.32
C GLY A 202 0.62 -9.03 -35.23
N GLY A 203 -0.41 -8.38 -35.78
CA GLY A 203 -0.25 -7.20 -36.63
C GLY A 203 0.30 -6.01 -35.86
N TYR A 204 -0.24 -5.74 -34.68
CA TYR A 204 0.22 -4.67 -33.80
C TYR A 204 1.67 -4.86 -33.37
N LYS A 205 2.03 -6.07 -32.88
CA LYS A 205 3.41 -6.41 -32.51
C LYS A 205 4.38 -6.22 -33.67
N SER A 206 3.97 -6.60 -34.87
CA SER A 206 4.80 -6.42 -36.07
C SER A 206 5.08 -4.94 -36.37
N TRP A 207 4.05 -4.09 -36.25
CA TRP A 207 4.19 -2.65 -36.44
C TRP A 207 4.99 -1.97 -35.32
N ILE A 208 4.71 -2.30 -34.06
CA ILE A 208 5.42 -1.77 -32.90
C ILE A 208 6.91 -2.13 -32.97
N ASN A 209 7.25 -3.41 -33.19
CA ASN A 209 8.64 -3.85 -33.34
C ASN A 209 9.36 -3.11 -34.47
N TYR A 210 8.70 -2.93 -35.62
CA TYR A 210 9.30 -2.24 -36.75
C TYR A 210 9.48 -0.74 -36.46
N ALA A 211 8.47 -0.11 -35.87
CA ALA A 211 8.48 1.31 -35.52
C ALA A 211 9.58 1.60 -34.50
N LEU A 212 9.64 0.87 -33.38
CA LEU A 212 10.67 1.01 -32.35
C LEU A 212 12.07 0.73 -32.89
N GLY A 213 12.23 -0.21 -33.83
CA GLY A 213 13.50 -0.47 -34.50
C GLY A 213 14.00 0.68 -35.40
N LYS A 214 13.16 1.68 -35.67
CA LYS A 214 13.49 2.87 -36.49
C LYS A 214 13.34 4.18 -35.73
N ASN A 215 12.44 4.22 -34.75
CA ASN A 215 11.97 5.37 -33.99
C ASN A 215 11.76 4.88 -32.54
N PRO A 216 12.83 4.73 -31.74
CA PRO A 216 12.77 4.04 -30.43
C PRO A 216 11.84 4.71 -29.41
N ASP A 217 11.58 6.02 -29.56
CA ASP A 217 10.76 6.80 -28.64
C ASP A 217 9.29 6.97 -29.13
N THR A 218 8.85 6.14 -30.08
CA THR A 218 7.48 6.23 -30.62
C THR A 218 6.46 5.87 -29.55
N ARG A 219 5.44 6.72 -29.39
CA ARG A 219 4.24 6.45 -28.61
C ARG A 219 3.17 5.82 -29.50
N PHE A 220 2.33 4.94 -28.96
CA PHE A 220 1.31 4.23 -29.71
C PHE A 220 -0.07 4.41 -29.11
N PHE A 221 -1.08 4.49 -29.97
CA PHE A 221 -2.45 4.32 -29.51
C PHE A 221 -3.26 3.37 -30.39
N ILE A 222 -4.20 2.67 -29.76
CA ILE A 222 -5.16 1.81 -30.42
C ILE A 222 -6.52 2.49 -30.43
N ALA A 223 -6.99 2.85 -31.62
CA ALA A 223 -8.26 3.56 -31.79
C ALA A 223 -9.42 2.55 -31.80
N THR A 224 -10.35 2.66 -30.85
CA THR A 224 -11.54 1.80 -30.74
C THR A 224 -12.61 2.26 -31.74
N PRO A 225 -12.88 1.52 -32.83
CA PRO A 225 -13.88 1.91 -33.83
C PRO A 225 -15.29 1.71 -33.28
N TRP A 226 -16.26 2.37 -33.91
CA TRP A 226 -17.67 2.08 -33.72
C TRP A 226 -18.18 0.96 -34.64
N PRO A 227 -19.30 0.30 -34.30
CA PRO A 227 -19.88 -0.72 -35.18
C PRO A 227 -20.30 -0.15 -36.55
N ALA A 228 -19.92 -0.86 -37.62
CA ALA A 228 -20.50 -0.64 -38.94
C ALA A 228 -21.99 -1.06 -38.97
N ASP A 229 -22.73 -0.54 -39.95
CA ASP A 229 -24.17 -0.76 -40.17
C ASP A 229 -25.07 -0.30 -39.01
N PRO A 230 -25.16 1.02 -38.78
CA PRO A 230 -25.99 1.59 -37.72
C PRO A 230 -27.49 1.34 -37.92
N THR A 231 -27.92 0.96 -39.13
CA THR A 231 -29.32 0.65 -39.44
C THR A 231 -29.73 -0.78 -39.11
N ALA A 232 -28.78 -1.69 -38.91
CA ALA A 232 -29.06 -3.09 -38.62
C ALA A 232 -29.32 -3.37 -37.12
N LEU A 233 -29.00 -2.43 -36.24
CA LEU A 233 -29.08 -2.59 -34.78
C LEU A 233 -29.92 -1.47 -34.16
N ASP A 234 -30.72 -1.81 -33.16
CA ASP A 234 -31.29 -0.79 -32.28
C ASP A 234 -30.21 -0.16 -31.39
N ILE A 235 -30.55 0.94 -30.69
CA ILE A 235 -29.58 1.72 -29.90
C ILE A 235 -28.92 0.88 -28.80
N ALA A 236 -29.69 0.01 -28.13
CA ALA A 236 -29.16 -0.83 -27.05
C ALA A 236 -28.20 -1.89 -27.60
N GLN A 237 -28.55 -2.51 -28.73
CA GLN A 237 -27.70 -3.46 -29.43
C GLN A 237 -26.43 -2.80 -30.00
N TYR A 238 -26.55 -1.59 -30.52
CA TYR A 238 -25.43 -0.81 -31.04
C TYR A 238 -24.44 -0.45 -29.93
N ALA A 239 -24.94 0.05 -28.80
CA ALA A 239 -24.14 0.34 -27.61
C ALA A 239 -23.47 -0.92 -27.05
N ALA A 240 -24.19 -2.04 -26.93
CA ALA A 240 -23.64 -3.30 -26.46
C ALA A 240 -22.54 -3.85 -27.37
N LYS A 241 -22.68 -3.69 -28.69
CA LYS A 241 -21.66 -4.11 -29.67
C LYS A 241 -20.42 -3.22 -29.62
N TYR A 242 -20.58 -1.93 -29.37
CA TYR A 242 -19.45 -1.05 -29.10
C TYR A 242 -18.75 -1.45 -27.80
N GLN A 243 -19.50 -1.66 -26.71
CA GLN A 243 -18.95 -2.03 -25.40
C GLN A 243 -18.15 -3.35 -25.45
N SER A 244 -18.57 -4.34 -26.24
CA SER A 244 -17.80 -5.57 -26.41
C SER A 244 -16.51 -5.37 -27.23
N THR A 245 -16.54 -4.49 -28.23
CA THR A 245 -15.35 -4.09 -29.00
C THR A 245 -14.37 -3.34 -28.11
N GLU A 246 -14.90 -2.44 -27.31
CA GLU A 246 -14.16 -1.63 -26.34
C GLU A 246 -13.44 -2.50 -25.31
N LEU A 247 -14.12 -3.47 -24.69
CA LEU A 247 -13.50 -4.46 -23.79
C LEU A 247 -12.36 -5.23 -24.48
N ALA A 248 -12.57 -5.65 -25.74
CA ALA A 248 -11.57 -6.38 -26.51
C ALA A 248 -10.33 -5.53 -26.84
N VAL A 249 -10.50 -4.22 -27.06
CA VAL A 249 -9.38 -3.29 -27.25
C VAL A 249 -8.57 -3.14 -25.96
N ASN A 250 -9.22 -3.12 -24.80
CA ASN A 250 -8.51 -3.00 -23.52
C ASN A 250 -7.63 -4.21 -23.27
N THR A 251 -8.22 -5.40 -23.40
CA THR A 251 -7.46 -6.65 -23.27
C THR A 251 -6.30 -6.72 -24.27
N LEU A 252 -6.50 -6.21 -25.49
CA LEU A 252 -5.43 -6.11 -26.49
C LEU A 252 -4.32 -5.15 -26.02
N VAL A 253 -4.67 -3.95 -25.56
CA VAL A 253 -3.71 -2.94 -25.09
C VAL A 253 -2.94 -3.44 -23.88
N ASP A 254 -3.60 -4.07 -22.91
CA ASP A 254 -2.94 -4.68 -21.74
C ASP A 254 -1.95 -5.75 -22.16
N SER A 255 -2.33 -6.60 -23.12
CA SER A 255 -1.43 -7.62 -23.68
C SER A 255 -0.21 -7.00 -24.40
N LEU A 256 -0.41 -5.88 -25.08
CA LEU A 256 0.68 -5.16 -25.76
C LEU A 256 1.62 -4.50 -24.73
N ARG A 257 1.09 -3.84 -23.69
CA ARG A 257 1.88 -3.26 -22.59
C ARG A 257 2.72 -4.32 -21.88
N ALA A 258 2.13 -5.46 -21.56
CA ALA A 258 2.86 -6.59 -20.99
C ALA A 258 3.97 -7.12 -21.92
N THR A 259 3.83 -6.96 -23.25
CA THR A 259 4.85 -7.36 -24.22
C THR A 259 5.94 -6.29 -24.38
N TYR A 260 5.61 -5.01 -24.18
CA TYR A 260 6.46 -3.84 -24.43
C TYR A 260 6.55 -2.95 -23.19
N PRO A 261 7.21 -3.42 -22.12
CA PRO A 261 7.38 -2.62 -20.92
C PRO A 261 8.18 -1.35 -21.23
N GLY A 262 7.73 -0.21 -20.71
CA GLY A 262 8.36 1.11 -20.94
C GLY A 262 8.00 1.78 -22.28
N VAL A 263 7.06 1.22 -23.05
CA VAL A 263 6.54 1.85 -24.27
C VAL A 263 5.14 2.39 -24.00
N ASP A 264 4.92 3.68 -24.29
CA ASP A 264 3.61 4.32 -24.18
C ASP A 264 2.64 3.71 -25.19
N ILE A 265 1.71 2.87 -24.72
CA ILE A 265 0.63 2.29 -25.51
C ILE A 265 -0.69 2.58 -24.79
N TYR A 266 -1.67 3.20 -25.44
CA TYR A 266 -2.97 3.49 -24.83
C TYR A 266 -4.14 3.28 -25.80
N ALA A 267 -5.38 3.22 -25.29
CA ALA A 267 -6.57 3.14 -26.14
C ALA A 267 -7.22 4.50 -26.29
N VAL A 268 -7.78 4.79 -27.47
CA VAL A 268 -8.54 6.01 -27.74
C VAL A 268 -9.98 5.64 -28.07
N PRO A 269 -10.97 5.93 -27.19
CA PRO A 269 -12.35 5.48 -27.32
C PRO A 269 -13.18 6.37 -28.26
N TYR A 270 -12.63 6.76 -29.41
CA TYR A 270 -13.29 7.70 -30.32
C TYR A 270 -14.62 7.17 -30.87
N GLY A 271 -14.82 5.85 -30.93
CA GLY A 271 -16.10 5.27 -31.33
C GLY A 271 -17.24 5.42 -30.33
N ARG A 272 -16.96 5.82 -29.09
CA ARG A 272 -18.00 6.23 -28.15
C ARG A 272 -18.80 7.42 -28.67
N ALA A 273 -18.18 8.31 -29.45
CA ALA A 273 -18.85 9.42 -30.12
C ALA A 273 -20.07 8.98 -30.94
N ALA A 274 -19.97 7.84 -31.64
CA ALA A 274 -21.05 7.29 -32.44
C ALA A 274 -22.21 6.78 -31.57
N VAL A 275 -21.89 6.16 -30.42
CA VAL A 275 -22.88 5.67 -29.46
C VAL A 275 -23.65 6.83 -28.83
N GLU A 276 -22.94 7.87 -28.39
CA GLU A 276 -23.57 9.04 -27.77
C GLU A 276 -24.48 9.80 -28.75
N LEU A 277 -24.01 10.04 -29.98
CA LEU A 277 -24.85 10.71 -30.99
C LEU A 277 -26.04 9.85 -31.44
N TYR A 278 -25.89 8.52 -31.53
CA TYR A 278 -27.02 7.63 -31.83
C TYR A 278 -28.03 7.64 -30.67
N SER A 279 -27.58 7.60 -29.42
CA SER A 279 -28.45 7.73 -28.24
C SER A 279 -29.24 9.04 -28.25
N LEU A 280 -28.56 10.17 -28.47
CA LEU A 280 -29.21 11.49 -28.56
C LEU A 280 -30.20 11.59 -29.72
N TYR A 281 -29.86 11.04 -30.90
CA TYR A 281 -30.77 10.97 -32.03
C TYR A 281 -32.03 10.16 -31.70
N GLY A 282 -31.86 8.97 -31.12
CA GLY A 282 -32.95 8.09 -30.73
C GLY A 282 -33.88 8.68 -29.67
N ALA A 283 -33.32 9.50 -28.77
CA ALA A 283 -34.07 10.25 -27.78
C ALA A 283 -34.77 11.52 -28.34
N GLY A 284 -34.54 11.87 -29.62
CA GLY A 284 -35.04 13.11 -30.21
C GLY A 284 -34.31 14.37 -29.73
N ASN A 285 -33.16 14.22 -29.08
CA ASN A 285 -32.36 15.29 -28.47
C ASN A 285 -31.18 15.74 -29.34
N LEU A 286 -31.23 15.47 -30.65
CA LEU A 286 -30.18 15.85 -31.60
C LEU A 286 -30.75 16.73 -32.73
N PRO A 287 -31.02 18.03 -32.47
CA PRO A 287 -31.79 18.89 -33.37
C PRO A 287 -31.14 19.14 -34.74
N GLN A 288 -29.84 18.89 -34.89
CA GLN A 288 -29.07 19.07 -36.12
C GLN A 288 -29.09 17.82 -37.02
N ALA A 289 -29.46 16.65 -36.47
CA ALA A 289 -29.55 15.41 -37.22
C ALA A 289 -31.01 15.09 -37.53
N SER A 290 -31.41 15.28 -38.79
CA SER A 290 -32.75 14.91 -39.27
C SER A 290 -32.88 13.44 -39.64
N ASN A 291 -31.75 12.75 -39.86
CA ASN A 291 -31.70 11.32 -40.16
C ASN A 291 -30.56 10.64 -39.38
N LEU A 292 -30.69 9.34 -39.11
CA LEU A 292 -29.57 8.54 -38.62
C LEU A 292 -28.53 8.32 -39.72
N VAL A 293 -28.98 8.00 -40.94
CA VAL A 293 -28.15 7.78 -42.13
C VAL A 293 -28.64 8.67 -43.27
N GLY A 294 -27.75 9.42 -43.91
CA GLY A 294 -28.08 10.28 -45.05
C GLY A 294 -26.99 11.32 -45.35
N PRO A 295 -27.31 12.47 -45.96
CA PRO A 295 -26.33 13.52 -46.22
C PRO A 295 -25.60 13.96 -44.93
N GLY A 296 -24.27 13.95 -44.94
CA GLY A 296 -23.43 14.14 -43.74
C GLY A 296 -23.67 15.42 -42.95
N THR A 297 -24.20 16.47 -43.60
CA THR A 297 -24.53 17.76 -42.97
C THR A 297 -25.75 17.70 -42.05
N VAL A 298 -26.61 16.68 -42.18
CA VAL A 298 -27.89 16.56 -41.46
C VAL A 298 -28.13 15.15 -40.92
N SER A 299 -27.08 14.32 -40.82
CA SER A 299 -27.14 12.94 -40.37
C SER A 299 -26.00 12.56 -39.44
N VAL A 300 -26.22 11.62 -38.53
CA VAL A 300 -25.16 11.07 -37.66
C VAL A 300 -24.14 10.28 -38.49
N PHE A 301 -24.62 9.48 -39.45
CA PHE A 301 -23.81 8.70 -40.38
C PHE A 301 -24.12 9.08 -41.84
N GLN A 302 -23.09 9.07 -42.68
CA GLN A 302 -23.22 9.38 -44.12
C GLN A 302 -23.83 8.22 -44.92
N ASP A 303 -23.57 6.99 -44.49
CA ASP A 303 -24.02 5.78 -45.16
C ASP A 303 -24.22 4.61 -44.19
N ALA A 304 -24.79 3.53 -44.72
CA ALA A 304 -24.99 2.30 -43.97
C ALA A 304 -23.67 1.55 -43.68
N GLN A 305 -22.52 2.00 -44.20
CA GLN A 305 -21.23 1.43 -43.85
C GLN A 305 -20.71 2.02 -42.54
N GLY A 306 -21.35 3.07 -42.01
CA GLY A 306 -20.97 3.72 -40.77
C GLY A 306 -19.97 4.85 -40.96
N ASN A 307 -19.78 5.36 -42.17
CA ASN A 307 -18.95 6.54 -42.38
C ASN A 307 -19.55 7.74 -41.63
N PRO A 308 -18.75 8.55 -40.92
CA PRO A 308 -19.27 9.55 -40.01
C PRO A 308 -19.87 10.75 -40.75
N GLY A 309 -21.03 11.24 -40.30
CA GLY A 309 -21.51 12.58 -40.64
C GLY A 309 -20.62 13.67 -40.03
N ASP A 310 -20.85 14.93 -40.42
CA ASP A 310 -19.94 16.04 -40.09
C ASP A 310 -19.82 16.25 -38.57
N MET A 311 -20.94 16.10 -37.84
CA MET A 311 -20.98 16.19 -36.39
C MET A 311 -20.22 15.04 -35.71
N LEU A 312 -20.38 13.80 -36.20
CA LEU A 312 -19.68 12.64 -35.65
C LEU A 312 -18.18 12.74 -35.91
N ALA A 313 -17.77 13.21 -37.09
CA ALA A 313 -16.37 13.49 -37.40
C ALA A 313 -15.78 14.55 -36.45
N THR A 314 -16.51 15.66 -36.23
CA THR A 314 -16.10 16.74 -35.30
C THR A 314 -15.95 16.22 -33.87
N LEU A 315 -16.93 15.47 -33.37
CA LEU A 315 -16.88 14.90 -32.02
C LEU A 315 -15.70 13.94 -31.87
N GLY A 316 -15.45 13.08 -32.87
CA GLY A 316 -14.28 12.19 -32.88
C GLY A 316 -12.95 12.95 -32.88
N GLN A 317 -12.85 14.06 -33.61
CA GLN A 317 -11.65 14.93 -33.64
C GLN A 317 -11.37 15.57 -32.29
N LEU A 318 -12.41 16.03 -31.59
CA LEU A 318 -12.27 16.59 -30.23
C LEU A 318 -11.87 15.53 -29.21
N VAL A 319 -12.41 14.30 -29.31
CA VAL A 319 -11.98 13.18 -28.48
C VAL A 319 -10.50 12.86 -28.74
N TRP A 320 -10.04 12.88 -29.99
CA TRP A 320 -8.61 12.70 -30.31
C TRP A 320 -7.73 13.83 -29.80
N LEU A 321 -8.18 15.08 -29.92
CA LEU A 321 -7.45 16.25 -29.41
C LEU A 321 -7.23 16.11 -27.90
N GLY A 322 -8.29 15.83 -27.15
CA GLY A 322 -8.19 15.60 -25.70
C GLY A 322 -7.37 14.36 -25.35
N ALA A 323 -7.50 13.25 -26.11
CA ALA A 323 -6.77 12.02 -25.81
C ALA A 323 -5.26 12.06 -26.17
N ILE A 324 -4.87 12.78 -27.24
CA ILE A 324 -3.48 12.85 -27.71
C ILE A 324 -2.70 13.96 -27.00
N TYR A 325 -3.34 15.12 -26.78
CA TYR A 325 -2.69 16.33 -26.28
C TYR A 325 -3.15 16.77 -24.89
N ALA A 326 -4.05 16.02 -24.24
CA ALA A 326 -4.62 16.37 -22.94
C ALA A 326 -5.26 17.77 -22.89
N VAL A 327 -5.77 18.26 -24.03
CA VAL A 327 -6.42 19.57 -24.12
C VAL A 327 -7.71 19.55 -23.29
N ASP A 328 -7.82 20.46 -22.33
CA ASP A 328 -9.09 20.75 -21.67
C ASP A 328 -10.07 21.36 -22.68
N LEU A 329 -11.08 20.58 -23.06
CA LEU A 329 -12.05 20.98 -24.07
C LEU A 329 -13.02 22.05 -23.56
N ALA A 330 -13.11 22.26 -22.24
CA ALA A 330 -13.91 23.35 -21.67
C ALA A 330 -13.26 24.72 -21.93
N SER A 331 -11.93 24.80 -21.85
CA SER A 331 -11.17 26.03 -22.13
C SER A 331 -10.69 26.16 -23.59
N TYR A 332 -10.80 25.09 -24.38
CA TYR A 332 -10.47 25.12 -25.81
C TYR A 332 -11.38 26.08 -26.60
N SER A 333 -10.77 27.08 -27.24
CA SER A 333 -11.44 28.23 -27.88
C SER A 333 -12.22 27.91 -29.18
N TYR A 334 -12.36 26.63 -29.52
CA TYR A 334 -13.08 26.17 -30.71
C TYR A 334 -14.60 26.30 -30.58
N GLU A 335 -15.24 26.78 -31.64
CA GLU A 335 -16.69 26.88 -31.77
C GLU A 335 -17.17 25.97 -32.91
N SER A 336 -17.94 24.94 -32.57
CA SER A 336 -18.35 23.90 -33.53
C SER A 336 -19.46 24.34 -34.50
N GLY A 337 -20.19 25.41 -34.17
CA GLY A 337 -21.36 25.86 -34.92
C GLY A 337 -22.62 25.00 -34.72
N TYR A 338 -22.58 23.94 -33.91
CA TYR A 338 -23.76 23.12 -33.58
C TYR A 338 -24.45 23.64 -32.31
N THR A 339 -25.79 23.58 -32.27
CA THR A 339 -26.56 23.83 -31.02
C THR A 339 -26.24 22.83 -29.90
N THR A 340 -25.80 21.62 -30.25
CA THR A 340 -25.41 20.57 -29.32
C THR A 340 -23.95 20.80 -28.97
N ASP A 341 -23.67 20.85 -27.67
CA ASP A 341 -22.31 21.10 -27.19
C ASP A 341 -21.43 19.86 -27.36
N VAL A 342 -20.81 19.75 -28.54
CA VAL A 342 -19.90 18.65 -28.86
C VAL A 342 -18.59 18.70 -28.08
N LYS A 343 -18.21 19.86 -27.49
CA LYS A 343 -17.04 19.94 -26.59
C LYS A 343 -17.36 19.31 -25.25
N ALA A 344 -18.53 19.66 -24.68
CA ALA A 344 -19.01 19.02 -23.46
C ALA A 344 -19.20 17.51 -23.64
N LEU A 345 -19.77 17.07 -24.77
CA LEU A 345 -19.90 15.63 -25.07
C LEU A 345 -18.54 14.94 -25.19
N ALA A 346 -17.57 15.53 -25.88
CA ALA A 346 -16.21 14.99 -25.96
C ALA A 346 -15.55 14.92 -24.59
N GLN A 347 -15.71 15.96 -23.76
CA GLN A 347 -15.21 16.00 -22.39
C GLN A 347 -15.84 14.90 -21.54
N THR A 348 -17.16 14.69 -21.63
CA THR A 348 -17.87 13.60 -20.94
C THR A 348 -17.37 12.24 -21.38
N ILE A 349 -17.19 12.02 -22.70
CA ILE A 349 -16.62 10.77 -23.23
C ILE A 349 -15.22 10.54 -22.64
N LEU A 350 -14.37 11.56 -22.57
CA LEU A 350 -13.04 11.44 -22.01
C LEU A 350 -13.08 11.20 -20.49
N SER A 351 -13.94 11.89 -19.74
CA SER A 351 -14.03 11.76 -18.28
C SER A 351 -14.61 10.42 -17.83
N GLU A 352 -15.65 9.91 -18.49
CA GLU A 352 -16.26 8.60 -18.18
C GLU A 352 -15.30 7.43 -18.46
N GLN A 353 -14.34 7.67 -19.34
CA GLN A 353 -13.31 6.70 -19.73
C GLN A 353 -11.99 6.95 -18.96
N LYS A 354 -11.78 8.11 -18.33
CA LYS A 354 -10.56 8.42 -17.56
C LYS A 354 -10.27 7.38 -16.47
N ALA A 355 -11.29 6.98 -15.71
CA ALA A 355 -11.20 5.95 -14.66
C ALA A 355 -10.99 4.53 -15.20
N LYS A 356 -11.29 4.27 -16.48
CA LYS A 356 -11.21 2.93 -17.10
C LYS A 356 -9.99 2.76 -18.02
N TYR A 357 -9.35 3.85 -18.43
CA TYR A 357 -8.35 3.86 -19.51
C TYR A 357 -7.04 4.54 -19.15
N ARG A 358 -6.93 5.17 -17.96
CA ARG A 358 -5.81 6.06 -17.62
C ARG A 358 -5.49 6.97 -18.82
N ALA A 359 -6.46 7.83 -19.17
CA ALA A 359 -6.19 8.95 -20.07
C ALA A 359 -4.93 9.68 -19.57
N PRO A 360 -4.15 10.37 -20.44
CA PRO A 360 -3.06 11.21 -19.94
C PRO A 360 -3.59 12.06 -18.78
N PRO A 361 -2.86 12.13 -17.66
CA PRO A 361 -3.35 12.79 -16.46
C PRO A 361 -3.86 14.20 -16.81
N GLU A 362 -4.79 14.69 -15.99
CA GLU A 362 -5.20 16.10 -15.96
C GLU A 362 -4.00 17.01 -16.16
N VAL A 363 -4.21 18.24 -16.67
CA VAL A 363 -3.17 19.28 -16.75
C VAL A 363 -2.59 19.46 -15.36
N ASP A 364 -1.57 18.66 -15.12
CA ASP A 364 -0.78 18.53 -13.92
C ASP A 364 0.33 19.54 -14.09
N VAL A 365 0.59 20.27 -13.01
CA VAL A 365 1.37 21.50 -13.10
C VAL A 365 2.81 21.05 -13.06
N ASP A 366 3.51 21.20 -14.20
CA ASP A 366 4.96 21.09 -14.26
C ASP A 366 5.58 21.90 -13.11
N THR A 367 6.00 21.19 -12.09
CA THR A 367 6.40 21.77 -10.80
C THR A 367 7.91 21.74 -10.64
N ASP A 368 8.59 20.88 -11.40
CA ASP A 368 10.05 20.87 -11.50
C ASP A 368 10.58 21.85 -12.56
N GLY A 369 9.70 22.38 -13.41
CA GLY A 369 9.99 23.42 -14.40
C GLY A 369 10.64 22.89 -15.67
N ASP A 370 10.48 21.59 -15.95
CA ASP A 370 11.03 20.90 -17.11
C ASP A 370 10.03 20.73 -18.28
N GLY A 371 8.74 20.94 -18.00
CA GLY A 371 7.75 21.31 -19.00
C GLY A 371 6.48 20.48 -19.28
N ILE A 372 6.36 19.16 -19.23
CA ILE A 372 7.16 18.16 -18.56
C ILE A 372 6.36 17.35 -17.57
N VAL A 373 5.03 17.52 -17.56
CA VAL A 373 4.02 16.72 -16.85
C VAL A 373 4.29 15.21 -16.93
N ASP A 374 5.18 14.72 -16.07
CA ASP A 374 5.74 13.37 -16.03
C ASP A 374 5.78 12.82 -14.59
N ARG A 375 6.35 11.63 -14.39
CA ARG A 375 6.37 10.99 -13.05
C ARG A 375 7.41 11.60 -12.10
N LEU A 376 8.23 12.53 -12.59
CA LEU A 376 9.18 13.30 -11.81
C LEU A 376 8.56 14.60 -11.29
N ASP A 377 7.40 15.01 -11.83
CA ASP A 377 6.61 16.05 -11.20
C ASP A 377 6.07 15.52 -9.88
N PRO A 378 6.33 16.22 -8.75
CA PRO A 378 5.75 15.85 -7.48
C PRO A 378 4.23 15.85 -7.62
N ASN A 379 3.63 14.81 -7.04
CA ASN A 379 2.18 14.64 -6.94
C ASN A 379 1.46 15.99 -6.79
N PRO A 380 0.47 16.34 -7.64
CA PRO A 380 -0.16 17.66 -7.65
C PRO A 380 -0.83 18.06 -6.31
N SER A 381 -1.07 17.11 -5.41
CA SER A 381 -1.51 17.40 -4.03
C SER A 381 -0.39 17.93 -3.11
N GLY A 382 0.88 17.77 -3.50
CA GLY A 382 2.07 18.04 -2.70
C GLY A 382 2.25 17.09 -1.51
N LYS A 383 1.41 16.05 -1.38
CA LYS A 383 1.47 15.07 -0.30
C LYS A 383 2.42 13.92 -0.67
N PRO A 384 3.32 13.50 0.22
CA PRO A 384 4.26 12.43 -0.06
C PRO A 384 3.58 11.06 -0.06
N ASN A 385 4.13 10.10 -0.79
CA ASN A 385 3.72 8.71 -0.69
C ASN A 385 4.12 8.11 0.66
N ILE A 386 3.46 7.03 1.08
CA ILE A 386 3.77 6.36 2.35
C ILE A 386 3.96 4.86 2.10
N LEU A 387 5.18 4.36 2.36
CA LEU A 387 5.52 2.95 2.34
C LEU A 387 5.84 2.48 3.76
N VAL A 388 5.06 1.53 4.28
CA VAL A 388 5.32 0.89 5.57
C VAL A 388 5.77 -0.54 5.35
N LEU A 389 6.98 -0.83 5.80
CA LEU A 389 7.62 -2.14 5.80
C LEU A 389 7.64 -2.64 7.25
N MET A 390 6.72 -3.54 7.58
CA MET A 390 6.65 -4.15 8.91
C MET A 390 7.18 -5.58 8.87
N ALA A 391 8.19 -5.87 9.68
CA ALA A 391 8.68 -7.23 9.92
C ALA A 391 7.95 -7.88 11.12
N ASP A 392 7.99 -9.21 11.20
CA ASP A 392 7.31 -10.02 12.23
C ASP A 392 8.36 -10.80 13.03
N ASP A 393 8.48 -10.49 14.32
CA ASP A 393 9.53 -11.00 15.22
C ASP A 393 10.97 -10.53 14.91
N LEU A 394 11.15 -9.43 14.18
CA LEU A 394 12.47 -8.84 13.97
C LEU A 394 12.96 -8.19 15.27
N GLY A 395 13.93 -8.82 15.92
CA GLY A 395 14.50 -8.34 17.18
C GLY A 395 15.41 -7.14 16.99
N PHE A 396 15.68 -6.41 18.07
CA PHE A 396 16.54 -5.21 18.03
C PHE A 396 17.94 -5.49 17.47
N ASN A 397 18.47 -6.68 17.75
CA ASN A 397 19.80 -7.15 17.35
C ASN A 397 19.85 -7.71 15.92
N ASP A 398 18.70 -7.94 15.29
CA ASP A 398 18.65 -8.50 13.93
C ASP A 398 18.97 -7.46 12.86
N LEU A 399 18.75 -6.18 13.16
CA LEU A 399 19.19 -5.06 12.34
C LEU A 399 20.66 -4.75 12.65
N ALA A 400 21.56 -5.01 11.71
CA ALA A 400 22.99 -5.05 11.96
C ALA A 400 23.56 -3.72 12.47
N ILE A 401 23.06 -2.57 11.99
CA ILE A 401 23.52 -1.25 12.44
C ILE A 401 23.23 -0.96 13.93
N ASN A 402 22.34 -1.71 14.57
CA ASN A 402 22.04 -1.50 15.98
C ASN A 402 23.15 -1.99 16.91
N ASN A 403 23.76 -3.14 16.62
CA ASN A 403 24.73 -3.78 17.53
C ASN A 403 25.95 -4.43 16.85
N GLY A 404 26.02 -4.45 15.51
CA GLY A 404 27.18 -4.89 14.72
C GLY A 404 27.67 -6.33 14.92
N ASN A 405 26.96 -7.15 15.71
CA ASN A 405 27.51 -8.41 16.24
C ASN A 405 26.49 -9.58 16.28
N SER A 406 25.45 -9.55 15.45
CA SER A 406 24.50 -10.68 15.30
C SER A 406 24.99 -11.76 14.32
N GLY A 407 26.05 -11.46 13.55
CA GLY A 407 26.49 -12.31 12.44
C GLY A 407 25.51 -12.34 11.26
N ILE A 408 24.60 -11.36 11.21
CA ILE A 408 23.61 -11.16 10.14
C ILE A 408 24.00 -9.89 9.37
N ASP A 409 24.10 -9.98 8.06
CA ASP A 409 24.30 -8.82 7.18
C ASP A 409 22.94 -8.33 6.69
N THR A 410 22.63 -7.04 6.95
CA THR A 410 21.40 -6.36 6.52
C THR A 410 21.72 -5.07 5.75
N PRO A 411 22.49 -5.15 4.64
CA PRO A 411 23.03 -3.98 3.97
C PRO A 411 21.97 -2.97 3.51
N HIS A 412 20.79 -3.42 3.06
CA HIS A 412 19.74 -2.54 2.55
C HIS A 412 18.97 -1.85 3.68
N MET A 413 18.58 -2.60 4.71
CA MET A 413 17.94 -2.00 5.90
C MET A 413 18.91 -1.07 6.65
N ASP A 414 20.19 -1.42 6.72
CA ASP A 414 21.23 -0.57 7.29
C ASP A 414 21.47 0.70 6.46
N GLN A 415 21.36 0.60 5.13
CA GLN A 415 21.43 1.77 4.24
C GLN A 415 20.25 2.70 4.50
N LEU A 416 19.02 2.17 4.52
CA LEU A 416 17.82 2.92 4.88
C LEU A 416 17.98 3.59 6.26
N ALA A 417 18.58 2.90 7.23
CA ALA A 417 18.85 3.42 8.55
C ALA A 417 19.90 4.55 8.60
N ARG A 418 20.88 4.53 7.69
CA ARG A 418 21.88 5.60 7.52
C ARG A 418 21.30 6.81 6.80
N GLU A 419 20.41 6.57 5.83
CA GLU A 419 19.80 7.61 5.00
C GLU A 419 18.55 8.21 5.64
N GLY A 420 17.92 7.52 6.59
CA GLY A 420 16.74 7.99 7.32
C GLY A 420 17.04 8.48 8.74
N THR A 421 15.97 8.57 9.53
CA THR A 421 16.00 8.76 10.98
C THR A 421 15.91 7.39 11.65
N ARG A 422 16.92 7.00 12.41
CA ARG A 422 16.93 5.76 13.20
C ARG A 422 16.56 6.03 14.65
N PHE A 423 15.59 5.30 15.18
CA PHE A 423 15.14 5.43 16.57
C PHE A 423 15.73 4.28 17.40
N THR A 424 16.46 4.61 18.46
CA THR A 424 17.07 3.60 19.33
C THR A 424 16.18 3.17 20.47
N ARG A 425 15.12 3.93 20.78
CA ARG A 425 14.14 3.68 21.86
C ARG A 425 12.70 3.65 21.33
N HIS A 426 12.49 2.91 20.25
CA HIS A 426 11.13 2.60 19.78
C HIS A 426 10.58 1.38 20.53
N TYR A 427 9.32 1.48 20.97
CA TYR A 427 8.61 0.43 21.69
C TYR A 427 7.35 0.02 20.94
N ALA A 428 7.24 -1.26 20.59
CA ALA A 428 6.05 -1.86 20.02
C ALA A 428 5.18 -2.52 21.11
N ALA A 429 4.40 -3.54 20.76
CA ALA A 429 3.72 -4.40 21.73
C ALA A 429 4.54 -5.66 22.02
N ALA A 430 4.12 -6.46 23.01
CA ALA A 430 4.82 -7.69 23.36
C ALA A 430 4.59 -8.84 22.34
N VAL A 431 3.58 -8.72 21.48
CA VAL A 431 3.18 -9.70 20.47
C VAL A 431 2.52 -9.03 19.25
N CYS A 432 2.51 -9.77 18.13
CA CYS A 432 2.19 -9.27 16.79
C CYS A 432 0.85 -8.54 16.67
N SER A 433 -0.28 -9.20 16.98
CA SER A 433 -1.61 -8.64 16.73
C SER A 433 -1.88 -7.34 17.50
N PRO A 434 -1.57 -7.22 18.81
CA PRO A 434 -1.65 -5.95 19.53
C PRO A 434 -0.75 -4.85 18.94
N GLY A 435 0.47 -5.17 18.50
CA GLY A 435 1.38 -4.18 17.89
C GLY A 435 0.81 -3.63 16.58
N ARG A 436 0.25 -4.52 15.75
CA ARG A 436 -0.42 -4.18 14.48
C ARG A 436 -1.69 -3.35 14.69
N ALA A 437 -2.49 -3.71 15.71
CA ALA A 437 -3.67 -2.94 16.08
C ALA A 437 -3.30 -1.54 16.59
N ALA A 438 -2.26 -1.43 17.42
CA ALA A 438 -1.76 -0.15 17.90
C ALA A 438 -1.24 0.75 16.76
N PHE A 439 -0.54 0.16 15.77
CA PHE A 439 -0.12 0.88 14.56
C PHE A 439 -1.31 1.43 13.77
N LEU A 440 -2.32 0.59 13.49
CA LEU A 440 -3.46 0.99 12.67
C LEU A 440 -4.36 2.02 13.36
N THR A 441 -4.48 1.95 14.68
CA THR A 441 -5.45 2.77 15.43
C THR A 441 -4.82 3.96 16.15
N GLY A 442 -3.49 3.95 16.38
CA GLY A 442 -2.79 4.88 17.27
C GLY A 442 -3.33 4.91 18.70
N LEU A 443 -4.00 3.83 19.10
CA LEU A 443 -4.50 3.60 20.46
C LEU A 443 -3.68 2.49 21.12
N TYR A 444 -3.65 2.49 22.45
CA TYR A 444 -3.22 1.30 23.17
C TYR A 444 -4.13 0.12 22.80
N PRO A 445 -3.58 -1.08 22.54
CA PRO A 445 -4.40 -2.24 22.20
C PRO A 445 -5.38 -2.60 23.33
N GLU A 446 -5.01 -2.32 24.58
CA GLU A 446 -5.87 -2.44 25.76
C GLU A 446 -7.09 -1.51 25.69
N ARG A 447 -6.95 -0.30 25.12
CA ARG A 447 -8.07 0.66 25.02
C ARG A 447 -9.21 0.10 24.22
N VAL A 448 -8.86 -0.53 23.11
CA VAL A 448 -9.82 -1.10 22.19
C VAL A 448 -10.22 -2.52 22.63
N GLY A 449 -9.62 -3.10 23.67
CA GLY A 449 -9.86 -4.48 24.11
C GLY A 449 -9.27 -5.51 23.13
N TYR A 450 -8.26 -5.11 22.36
CA TYR A 450 -7.62 -5.94 21.36
C TYR A 450 -6.51 -6.79 21.99
N LEU A 451 -6.84 -8.06 22.26
CA LEU A 451 -5.92 -9.07 22.78
C LEU A 451 -5.36 -9.96 21.65
N PRO A 452 -4.29 -10.74 21.89
CA PRO A 452 -3.68 -11.60 20.87
C PRO A 452 -4.63 -12.63 20.22
N ASN A 453 -5.77 -12.94 20.85
CA ASN A 453 -6.80 -13.85 20.35
C ASN A 453 -8.13 -13.13 20.04
N ALA A 454 -8.11 -11.81 19.85
CA ALA A 454 -9.32 -11.04 19.53
C ALA A 454 -9.88 -11.43 18.15
N LEU A 455 -11.21 -11.30 17.98
CA LEU A 455 -11.88 -11.62 16.72
C LEU A 455 -11.43 -10.75 15.54
N GLY A 456 -11.09 -9.49 15.82
CA GLY A 456 -10.66 -8.52 14.84
C GLY A 456 -10.82 -7.08 15.30
N ILE A 457 -10.20 -6.12 14.60
CA ILE A 457 -10.33 -4.67 14.85
C ILE A 457 -11.81 -4.23 14.70
N SER A 458 -12.27 -3.32 15.57
CA SER A 458 -13.66 -2.86 15.58
C SER A 458 -13.86 -1.97 14.37
N PRO A 459 -14.94 -2.14 13.58
CA PRO A 459 -15.21 -1.26 12.46
C PRO A 459 -15.62 0.17 12.88
N GLU A 460 -15.86 0.42 14.17
CA GLU A 460 -16.13 1.76 14.70
C GLU A 460 -14.85 2.59 14.95
N ILE A 461 -13.68 1.94 15.01
CA ILE A 461 -12.40 2.62 15.25
C ILE A 461 -11.85 3.12 13.92
N VAL A 462 -11.69 4.44 13.80
CA VAL A 462 -11.14 5.05 12.59
C VAL A 462 -9.64 4.76 12.47
N THR A 463 -9.26 3.94 11.51
CA THR A 463 -7.88 3.51 11.29
C THR A 463 -7.07 4.52 10.46
N LEU A 464 -5.73 4.40 10.52
CA LEU A 464 -4.79 5.16 9.68
C LEU A 464 -5.13 5.08 8.18
N PRO A 465 -5.33 3.89 7.58
CA PRO A 465 -5.77 3.79 6.19
C PRO A 465 -7.06 4.56 5.91
N GLU A 466 -8.08 4.49 6.79
CA GLU A 466 -9.33 5.24 6.59
C GLU A 466 -9.12 6.75 6.60
N ARG A 467 -8.26 7.25 7.49
CA ARG A 467 -7.87 8.67 7.49
C ARG A 467 -7.10 9.04 6.24
N LEU A 468 -6.09 8.26 5.86
CA LEU A 468 -5.31 8.56 4.64
C LEU A 468 -6.20 8.58 3.39
N ARG A 469 -7.17 7.66 3.30
CA ARG A 469 -8.14 7.65 2.21
C ARG A 469 -9.00 8.91 2.17
N GLN A 470 -9.42 9.43 3.33
CA GLN A 470 -10.12 10.72 3.41
C GLN A 470 -9.27 11.89 2.90
N GLU A 471 -7.95 11.73 2.96
CA GLU A 471 -6.96 12.70 2.51
C GLU A 471 -6.51 12.53 1.06
N GLY A 472 -7.20 11.65 0.30
CA GLY A 472 -6.97 11.40 -1.12
C GLY A 472 -5.96 10.31 -1.42
N TYR A 473 -5.54 9.51 -0.43
CA TYR A 473 -4.62 8.41 -0.68
C TYR A 473 -5.35 7.20 -1.27
N THR A 474 -4.75 6.57 -2.28
CA THR A 474 -5.07 5.17 -2.62
C THR A 474 -4.37 4.25 -1.61
N THR A 475 -5.12 3.37 -0.94
CA THR A 475 -4.58 2.56 0.17
C THR A 475 -4.49 1.07 -0.18
N TRP A 476 -3.31 0.49 0.03
CA TRP A 476 -3.00 -0.92 -0.22
C TRP A 476 -2.46 -1.62 1.01
N HIS A 477 -2.90 -2.85 1.27
CA HIS A 477 -2.27 -3.75 2.22
C HIS A 477 -1.71 -5.00 1.55
N ILE A 478 -0.47 -5.37 1.88
CA ILE A 478 0.14 -6.61 1.38
C ILE A 478 0.71 -7.42 2.55
N GLY A 479 0.45 -8.72 2.57
CA GLY A 479 1.10 -9.68 3.48
C GLY A 479 0.25 -10.10 4.67
N LYS A 480 0.88 -10.22 5.85
CA LYS A 480 0.22 -10.67 7.09
C LYS A 480 -0.74 -9.58 7.54
N TRP A 481 -2.01 -9.92 7.80
CA TRP A 481 -2.94 -9.01 8.45
C TRP A 481 -2.96 -9.22 9.97
N HIS A 482 -3.42 -10.40 10.41
CA HIS A 482 -3.42 -10.87 11.79
C HIS A 482 -4.09 -9.95 12.82
N VAL A 483 -4.97 -9.06 12.35
CA VAL A 483 -5.80 -8.19 13.19
C VAL A 483 -7.30 -8.41 12.98
N GLY A 484 -7.68 -9.57 12.44
CA GLY A 484 -9.07 -10.03 12.30
C GLY A 484 -9.27 -10.91 11.07
N ASP A 485 -9.70 -12.16 11.25
CA ASP A 485 -9.94 -13.09 10.14
C ASP A 485 -11.32 -13.76 10.18
N LEU A 486 -11.99 -13.70 11.33
CA LEU A 486 -13.24 -14.39 11.60
C LEU A 486 -14.47 -13.55 11.25
N GLU A 487 -14.36 -12.24 11.45
CA GLU A 487 -15.40 -11.27 11.15
C GLU A 487 -15.03 -10.50 9.89
N ARG A 488 -15.97 -10.40 8.94
CA ARG A 488 -15.75 -9.78 7.63
C ARG A 488 -15.45 -8.29 7.78
N THR A 489 -16.07 -7.62 8.76
CA THR A 489 -15.88 -6.20 9.04
C THR A 489 -14.49 -5.87 9.60
N ALA A 490 -13.72 -6.88 10.02
CA ALA A 490 -12.34 -6.71 10.50
C ALA A 490 -11.28 -7.04 9.43
N TRP A 491 -11.67 -7.29 8.19
CA TRP A 491 -10.76 -7.54 7.07
C TRP A 491 -10.15 -6.22 6.55
N PRO A 492 -9.00 -6.26 5.85
CA PRO A 492 -8.31 -5.03 5.42
C PRO A 492 -9.20 -4.03 4.67
N ASP A 493 -10.04 -4.50 3.76
CA ASP A 493 -10.91 -3.68 2.92
C ASP A 493 -12.10 -3.04 3.67
N HIS A 494 -12.41 -3.51 4.88
CA HIS A 494 -13.34 -2.85 5.79
C HIS A 494 -12.63 -1.99 6.84
N GLN A 495 -11.30 -1.92 6.79
CA GLN A 495 -10.45 -1.20 7.72
C GLN A 495 -9.63 -0.12 7.00
N GLY A 496 -10.18 0.39 5.89
CA GLY A 496 -9.69 1.54 5.13
C GLY A 496 -8.71 1.26 4.01
N PHE A 497 -8.41 -0.01 3.70
CA PHE A 497 -7.64 -0.36 2.51
C PHE A 497 -8.56 -0.47 1.29
N ASP A 498 -8.24 0.22 0.19
CA ASP A 498 -8.99 0.05 -1.06
C ASP A 498 -8.72 -1.31 -1.70
N HIS A 499 -7.51 -1.83 -1.51
CA HIS A 499 -7.06 -3.11 -2.03
C HIS A 499 -6.18 -3.86 -1.02
N TRP A 500 -6.22 -5.20 -1.08
CA TRP A 500 -5.32 -6.01 -0.28
C TRP A 500 -4.98 -7.36 -0.91
N PHE A 501 -3.78 -7.87 -0.60
CA PHE A 501 -3.32 -9.19 -1.02
C PHE A 501 -2.42 -9.83 0.06
N GLY A 502 -2.71 -11.04 0.48
CA GLY A 502 -1.89 -11.73 1.47
C GLY A 502 -2.66 -12.80 2.21
N PHE A 503 -2.60 -12.75 3.55
CA PHE A 503 -3.27 -13.72 4.41
C PHE A 503 -3.76 -13.10 5.70
N LEU A 504 -5.02 -13.41 6.05
CA LEU A 504 -5.68 -12.80 7.21
C LEU A 504 -5.11 -13.29 8.54
N ASN A 505 -4.63 -14.54 8.58
CA ASN A 505 -4.05 -15.15 9.77
C ASN A 505 -2.98 -16.17 9.35
N GLN A 506 -1.86 -16.24 10.08
CA GLN A 506 -0.74 -17.13 9.79
C GLN A 506 -1.14 -18.62 9.69
N TRP A 507 -2.18 -19.04 10.42
CA TRP A 507 -2.67 -20.42 10.38
C TRP A 507 -3.37 -20.78 9.05
N ARG A 508 -3.71 -19.78 8.22
CA ARG A 508 -4.29 -19.99 6.88
C ARG A 508 -3.27 -20.30 5.81
N LEU A 509 -1.97 -20.01 6.04
CA LEU A 509 -0.89 -20.21 5.06
C LEU A 509 -0.77 -21.66 4.55
N ALA A 510 -1.30 -22.63 5.30
CA ALA A 510 -1.33 -24.04 4.91
C ALA A 510 -2.48 -24.42 3.94
N GLY A 511 -3.45 -23.53 3.70
CA GLY A 511 -4.57 -23.70 2.78
C GLY A 511 -5.83 -24.36 3.37
N LEU A 512 -6.70 -24.85 2.48
CA LEU A 512 -7.96 -25.55 2.83
C LEU A 512 -7.75 -27.07 2.98
N HIS A 513 -8.62 -27.71 3.76
CA HIS A 513 -8.79 -29.15 3.83
C HIS A 513 -9.57 -29.67 2.60
N VAL A 514 -9.66 -31.00 2.46
CA VAL A 514 -10.30 -31.67 1.30
C VAL A 514 -11.83 -31.46 1.28
N ASP A 515 -12.42 -31.10 2.42
CA ASP A 515 -13.84 -30.81 2.61
C ASP A 515 -14.21 -29.31 2.45
N GLY A 516 -13.23 -28.45 2.13
CA GLY A 516 -13.45 -27.01 1.94
C GLY A 516 -13.28 -26.15 3.19
N GLU A 517 -12.98 -26.74 4.35
CA GLU A 517 -12.72 -26.01 5.60
C GLU A 517 -11.25 -25.52 5.69
N LEU A 518 -10.96 -24.47 6.45
CA LEU A 518 -9.59 -23.98 6.65
C LEU A 518 -8.72 -25.02 7.39
N LYS A 519 -7.52 -25.30 6.86
CA LYS A 519 -6.56 -26.22 7.47
C LYS A 519 -5.71 -25.47 8.51
N LEU A 520 -6.21 -25.37 9.74
CA LEU A 520 -5.47 -24.84 10.89
C LEU A 520 -4.31 -25.77 11.27
N THR A 521 -3.21 -25.70 10.52
CA THR A 521 -1.96 -26.45 10.75
C THR A 521 -0.77 -25.49 10.77
N GLN A 522 0.43 -26.00 11.03
CA GLN A 522 1.61 -25.14 11.13
C GLN A 522 1.76 -24.24 9.89
N PRO A 523 1.99 -22.92 10.08
CA PRO A 523 2.26 -21.99 9.00
C PRO A 523 3.45 -22.43 8.16
N ARG A 524 3.51 -22.00 6.90
CA ARG A 524 4.58 -22.35 5.96
C ARG A 524 4.96 -21.16 5.09
N TYR A 525 6.24 -21.08 4.73
CA TYR A 525 6.74 -20.11 3.76
C TYR A 525 6.68 -20.63 2.33
N GLN A 526 6.82 -21.95 2.14
CA GLN A 526 6.79 -22.56 0.81
C GLN A 526 5.37 -22.88 0.38
N ASP A 527 5.06 -22.49 -0.85
CA ASP A 527 3.78 -22.64 -1.50
C ASP A 527 2.59 -22.18 -0.64
N PRO A 528 2.60 -20.91 -0.17
CA PRO A 528 1.61 -20.41 0.78
C PRO A 528 0.23 -20.29 0.15
N TRP A 529 -0.81 -20.47 0.96
CA TRP A 529 -2.16 -20.08 0.58
C TRP A 529 -2.35 -18.58 0.83
N LEU A 530 -2.71 -17.85 -0.22
CA LEU A 530 -2.91 -16.40 -0.21
C LEU A 530 -4.23 -16.06 -0.91
N GLU A 531 -4.80 -14.93 -0.54
CA GLU A 531 -6.06 -14.37 -1.04
C GLU A 531 -5.97 -12.84 -1.12
N GLY A 532 -6.93 -12.22 -1.80
CA GLY A 532 -7.08 -10.77 -1.83
C GLY A 532 -8.52 -10.37 -2.14
N ASP A 533 -8.78 -9.07 -2.10
CA ASP A 533 -10.08 -8.47 -2.46
C ASP A 533 -10.59 -8.90 -3.85
N SER A 534 -9.67 -9.01 -4.80
CA SER A 534 -9.92 -9.37 -6.21
C SER A 534 -9.36 -10.75 -6.58
N GLU A 535 -8.68 -11.42 -5.65
CA GLU A 535 -7.99 -12.69 -5.88
C GLU A 535 -8.56 -13.82 -5.00
N ALA A 536 -9.22 -14.79 -5.63
CA ALA A 536 -9.73 -15.96 -4.93
C ALA A 536 -8.60 -16.77 -4.26
N GLY A 537 -8.81 -17.14 -3.00
CA GLY A 537 -7.82 -17.82 -2.19
C GLY A 537 -7.28 -19.12 -2.80
N ARG A 538 -5.97 -19.21 -2.99
CA ARG A 538 -5.28 -20.36 -3.60
C ARG A 538 -3.85 -20.51 -3.09
N ASN A 539 -3.25 -21.66 -3.33
CA ASN A 539 -1.82 -21.83 -3.14
C ASN A 539 -1.05 -21.14 -4.27
N PHE A 540 -0.11 -20.28 -3.91
CA PHE A 540 0.87 -19.69 -4.82
C PHE A 540 2.12 -20.56 -4.80
N SER A 541 2.81 -20.70 -5.94
CA SER A 541 4.06 -21.46 -5.97
C SER A 541 5.23 -20.54 -5.65
N GLY A 542 6.15 -20.98 -4.79
CA GLY A 542 7.32 -20.20 -4.40
C GLY A 542 7.35 -19.86 -2.91
N HIS A 543 8.30 -18.99 -2.55
CA HIS A 543 8.50 -18.55 -1.17
C HIS A 543 7.66 -17.30 -0.87
N LEU A 544 6.95 -17.31 0.26
CA LEU A 544 6.03 -16.26 0.71
C LEU A 544 6.60 -14.85 0.54
N GLU A 545 7.78 -14.59 1.13
CA GLU A 545 8.36 -13.25 1.11
C GLU A 545 8.66 -12.75 -0.30
N ASN A 546 9.04 -13.64 -1.22
CA ASN A 546 9.32 -13.27 -2.62
C ASN A 546 8.01 -12.95 -3.34
N ILE A 547 6.96 -13.75 -3.13
CA ILE A 547 5.62 -13.51 -3.71
C ILE A 547 5.06 -12.16 -3.24
N LEU A 548 5.18 -11.84 -1.94
CA LEU A 548 4.73 -10.56 -1.40
C LEU A 548 5.54 -9.38 -1.97
N THR A 549 6.85 -9.58 -2.17
CA THR A 549 7.76 -8.58 -2.78
C THR A 549 7.43 -8.31 -4.24
N GLU A 550 7.23 -9.37 -5.04
CA GLU A 550 6.82 -9.27 -6.44
C GLU A 550 5.48 -8.53 -6.56
N LYS A 551 4.49 -8.89 -5.72
CA LYS A 551 3.21 -8.18 -5.68
C LYS A 551 3.39 -6.70 -5.33
N ALA A 552 4.24 -6.38 -4.35
CA ALA A 552 4.50 -4.99 -3.96
C ALA A 552 5.13 -4.18 -5.11
N ILE A 553 6.07 -4.76 -5.86
CA ILE A 553 6.69 -4.14 -7.03
C ILE A 553 5.66 -3.87 -8.14
N ASP A 554 4.80 -4.84 -8.43
CA ASP A 554 3.72 -4.68 -9.42
C ASP A 554 2.77 -3.55 -8.99
N VAL A 555 2.33 -3.56 -7.73
CA VAL A 555 1.43 -2.54 -7.16
C VAL A 555 2.09 -1.16 -7.15
N LEU A 556 3.37 -1.03 -6.77
CA LEU A 556 4.08 0.25 -6.80
C LEU A 556 4.19 0.81 -8.21
N THR A 557 4.37 -0.05 -9.21
CA THR A 557 4.33 0.37 -10.62
C THR A 557 2.95 0.94 -10.96
N ASP A 558 1.88 0.22 -10.61
CA ASP A 558 0.51 0.67 -10.89
C ASP A 558 0.15 1.95 -10.12
N LEU A 559 0.61 2.10 -8.88
CA LEU A 559 0.40 3.28 -8.03
C LEU A 559 1.15 4.50 -8.59
N SER A 560 2.40 4.33 -8.97
CA SER A 560 3.23 5.39 -9.59
C SER A 560 2.58 5.94 -10.86
N ASP A 561 2.02 5.05 -11.68
CA ASP A 561 1.31 5.41 -12.89
C ASP A 561 0.02 6.24 -12.64
N MET A 562 -0.52 6.28 -11.41
CA MET A 562 -1.75 7.04 -11.08
C MET A 562 -1.48 8.50 -10.72
N ARG A 563 -0.28 8.84 -10.24
CA ARG A 563 0.12 10.19 -9.77
C ARG A 563 -0.74 10.77 -8.64
N GLU A 564 -1.48 9.92 -7.95
CA GLU A 564 -2.17 10.26 -6.71
C GLU A 564 -1.32 9.79 -5.52
N PRO A 565 -1.42 10.42 -4.34
CA PRO A 565 -0.68 9.94 -3.19
C PRO A 565 -1.13 8.52 -2.87
N TRP A 566 -0.19 7.65 -2.52
CA TRP A 566 -0.51 6.27 -2.18
C TRP A 566 0.06 5.87 -0.83
N PHE A 567 -0.64 4.94 -0.19
CA PHE A 567 -0.23 4.31 1.05
C PHE A 567 -0.13 2.81 0.85
N LEU A 568 1.09 2.28 0.86
CA LEU A 568 1.35 0.86 0.78
C LEU A 568 1.81 0.32 2.15
N ASN A 569 0.96 -0.49 2.76
CA ASN A 569 1.21 -1.16 4.04
C ASN A 569 1.63 -2.61 3.81
N LEU A 570 2.95 -2.86 3.71
CA LEU A 570 3.54 -4.16 3.45
C LEU A 570 4.05 -4.81 4.75
N TRP A 571 3.35 -5.86 5.18
CA TRP A 571 3.61 -6.58 6.41
C TRP A 571 4.15 -7.97 6.08
N PHE A 572 5.46 -8.13 6.18
CA PHE A 572 6.14 -9.41 5.98
C PHE A 572 5.81 -10.41 7.09
N TYR A 573 6.00 -11.70 6.79
CA TYR A 573 5.95 -12.76 7.81
C TYR A 573 7.34 -13.05 8.37
N ALA A 574 8.40 -12.77 7.63
CA ALA A 574 9.77 -12.92 8.10
C ALA A 574 10.14 -11.92 9.22
N PRO A 575 10.99 -12.33 10.18
CA PRO A 575 11.57 -13.67 10.37
C PRO A 575 10.75 -14.64 11.27
N HIS A 576 9.42 -14.48 11.41
CA HIS A 576 8.57 -15.30 12.28
C HIS A 576 8.70 -16.81 12.00
N GLY A 577 8.55 -17.62 13.04
CA GLY A 577 8.61 -19.08 12.93
C GLY A 577 7.46 -19.67 12.09
N PRO A 578 7.64 -20.82 11.43
CA PRO A 578 8.85 -21.63 11.38
C PRO A 578 9.95 -21.05 10.48
N VAL A 579 11.22 -21.18 10.86
CA VAL A 579 12.36 -20.63 10.10
C VAL A 579 12.61 -21.45 8.83
N GLN A 580 12.18 -20.91 7.69
CA GLN A 580 12.18 -21.59 6.39
C GLN A 580 12.64 -20.66 5.26
N PRO A 581 13.92 -20.25 5.20
CA PRO A 581 14.44 -19.44 4.10
C PRO A 581 14.29 -20.15 2.75
N ALA A 582 14.18 -19.38 1.67
CA ALA A 582 14.26 -19.93 0.32
C ALA A 582 15.64 -20.57 0.05
N SER A 583 15.66 -21.54 -0.87
CA SER A 583 16.81 -22.41 -1.09
C SER A 583 18.10 -21.68 -1.44
N GLU A 584 17.98 -20.59 -2.21
CA GLU A 584 19.05 -19.73 -2.67
C GLU A 584 19.70 -18.95 -1.53
N PHE A 585 18.93 -18.55 -0.51
CA PHE A 585 19.44 -17.90 0.70
C PHE A 585 19.98 -18.93 1.68
N ALA A 586 19.28 -20.05 1.87
CA ALA A 586 19.71 -21.13 2.74
C ALA A 586 21.12 -21.66 2.37
N ALA A 587 21.44 -21.69 1.07
CA ALA A 587 22.74 -22.14 0.56
C ALA A 587 23.92 -21.22 0.90
N LEU A 588 23.67 -19.96 1.31
CA LEU A 588 24.71 -18.98 1.65
C LEU A 588 25.20 -19.13 3.11
N TYR A 589 24.44 -19.83 3.95
CA TYR A 589 24.70 -19.97 5.37
C TYR A 589 24.90 -21.44 5.78
N PRO A 590 25.56 -21.72 6.91
CA PRO A 590 25.68 -23.09 7.42
C PRO A 590 24.30 -23.71 7.70
N ASP A 591 24.09 -24.97 7.28
CA ASP A 591 22.85 -25.71 7.55
C ASP A 591 22.70 -26.07 9.04
N THR A 592 22.31 -25.07 9.81
CA THR A 592 22.07 -25.07 11.24
C THR A 592 20.81 -24.25 11.51
N SER A 593 20.20 -24.36 12.69
CA SER A 593 19.05 -23.50 13.02
C SER A 593 19.42 -22.02 12.95
N ALA A 594 20.57 -21.65 13.51
CA ALA A 594 21.12 -20.29 13.46
C ALA A 594 21.34 -19.82 12.01
N GLY A 595 22.07 -20.58 11.20
CA GLY A 595 22.33 -20.20 9.81
C GLY A 595 21.07 -20.06 8.96
N ARG A 596 20.04 -20.89 9.19
CA ARG A 596 18.74 -20.74 8.52
C ARG A 596 17.98 -19.49 8.95
N PHE A 597 18.09 -19.08 10.22
CA PHE A 597 17.52 -17.81 10.69
C PHE A 597 18.24 -16.62 10.05
N GLN A 598 19.58 -16.65 10.04
CA GLN A 598 20.40 -15.63 9.38
C GLN A 598 20.06 -15.51 7.88
N ALA A 599 19.87 -16.65 7.20
CA ALA A 599 19.42 -16.69 5.81
C ALA A 599 18.03 -16.07 5.61
N LEU A 600 17.09 -16.30 6.52
CA LEU A 600 15.73 -15.74 6.43
C LEU A 600 15.73 -14.22 6.64
N VAL A 601 16.55 -13.71 7.57
CA VAL A 601 16.72 -12.26 7.76
C VAL A 601 17.44 -11.63 6.56
N ASN A 602 18.45 -12.30 6.00
CA ASN A 602 19.12 -11.83 4.78
C ASN A 602 18.18 -11.81 3.56
N GLN A 603 17.25 -12.78 3.47
CA GLN A 603 16.19 -12.77 2.47
C GLN A 603 15.23 -11.59 2.64
N LEU A 604 14.79 -11.31 3.88
CA LEU A 604 13.98 -10.13 4.19
C LEU A 604 14.68 -8.83 3.78
N ASP A 605 15.96 -8.68 4.14
CA ASP A 605 16.78 -7.51 3.75
C ASP A 605 16.87 -7.35 2.23
N THR A 606 17.11 -8.46 1.52
CA THR A 606 17.22 -8.44 0.05
C THR A 606 15.89 -8.05 -0.60
N ASN A 607 14.77 -8.57 -0.10
CA ASN A 607 13.44 -8.24 -0.58
C ASN A 607 13.09 -6.77 -0.35
N ILE A 608 13.44 -6.22 0.82
CA ILE A 608 13.32 -4.78 1.08
C ILE A 608 14.20 -3.99 0.09
N GLY A 609 15.44 -4.43 -0.13
CA GLY A 609 16.35 -3.82 -1.11
C GLY A 609 15.77 -3.75 -2.52
N LEU A 610 15.09 -4.82 -2.98
CA LEU A 610 14.42 -4.86 -4.28
C LEU A 610 13.29 -3.84 -4.38
N ILE A 611 12.50 -3.68 -3.31
CA ILE A 611 11.39 -2.70 -3.27
C ILE A 611 11.94 -1.27 -3.31
N LEU A 612 12.97 -0.99 -2.51
CA LEU A 612 13.60 0.34 -2.48
C LEU A 612 14.25 0.68 -3.82
N ALA A 613 14.96 -0.27 -4.43
CA ALA A 613 15.57 -0.09 -5.74
C ALA A 613 14.52 0.10 -6.84
N HIS A 614 13.36 -0.57 -6.75
CA HIS A 614 12.26 -0.36 -7.68
C HIS A 614 11.65 1.03 -7.52
N LEU A 615 11.44 1.48 -6.28
CA LEU A 615 10.94 2.82 -5.99
C LEU A 615 11.91 3.92 -6.45
N GLU A 616 13.22 3.69 -6.31
CA GLU A 616 14.27 4.56 -6.88
C GLU A 616 14.22 4.56 -8.42
N ALA A 617 14.03 3.40 -9.06
CA ALA A 617 13.91 3.29 -10.51
C ALA A 617 12.65 3.99 -11.06
N LEU A 618 11.57 4.04 -10.28
CA LEU A 618 10.37 4.82 -10.57
C LEU A 618 10.58 6.33 -10.37
N GLY A 619 11.63 6.74 -9.65
CA GLY A 619 11.89 8.15 -9.30
C GLY A 619 11.11 8.64 -8.08
N GLU A 620 10.41 7.77 -7.36
CA GLU A 620 9.49 8.17 -6.28
C GLU A 620 10.08 8.06 -4.87
N LEU A 621 11.29 7.48 -4.73
CA LEU A 621 11.89 7.24 -3.41
C LEU A 621 12.08 8.55 -2.62
N GLU A 622 12.44 9.64 -3.29
CA GLU A 622 12.63 10.95 -2.65
C GLU A 622 11.32 11.55 -2.14
N GLU A 623 10.19 11.28 -2.81
CA GLU A 623 8.86 11.77 -2.45
C GLU A 623 8.08 10.79 -1.54
N THR A 624 8.73 9.74 -1.04
CA THR A 624 8.09 8.70 -0.22
C THR A 624 8.60 8.72 1.21
N ILE A 625 7.68 8.75 2.17
CA ILE A 625 7.95 8.40 3.57
C ILE A 625 8.08 6.87 3.63
N VAL A 626 9.28 6.37 3.93
CA VAL A 626 9.54 4.92 4.09
C VAL A 626 9.74 4.61 5.56
N VAL A 627 8.85 3.78 6.13
CA VAL A 627 8.91 3.31 7.51
C VAL A 627 9.34 1.85 7.53
N LEU A 628 10.43 1.53 8.22
CA LEU A 628 10.81 0.16 8.59
C LEU A 628 10.60 -0.02 10.09
N VAL A 629 9.76 -0.99 10.46
CA VAL A 629 9.37 -1.23 11.86
C VAL A 629 9.17 -2.73 12.13
N SER A 630 9.26 -3.15 13.39
CA SER A 630 8.87 -4.49 13.83
C SER A 630 7.69 -4.43 14.80
N ASP A 631 6.77 -5.39 14.71
CA ASP A 631 5.53 -5.44 15.49
C ASP A 631 5.72 -5.82 16.96
N ASN A 632 6.80 -6.55 17.27
CA ASN A 632 7.22 -6.93 18.62
C ASN A 632 8.71 -7.30 18.68
N GLY A 633 9.25 -7.50 19.89
CA GLY A 633 10.60 -8.01 20.09
C GLY A 633 10.78 -9.44 19.58
N GLY A 634 12.02 -9.85 19.31
CA GLY A 634 12.34 -11.18 18.80
C GLY A 634 12.07 -12.30 19.82
N THR A 635 11.95 -13.54 19.34
CA THR A 635 11.61 -14.69 20.18
C THR A 635 12.80 -15.27 20.96
N ASN A 636 14.03 -14.93 20.57
CA ASN A 636 15.27 -15.61 20.93
C ASN A 636 15.21 -17.15 20.84
N SER A 637 14.36 -17.70 19.97
CA SER A 637 14.16 -19.15 19.86
C SER A 637 15.33 -19.86 19.18
N VAL A 638 16.15 -19.13 18.43
CA VAL A 638 17.26 -19.66 17.62
C VAL A 638 18.58 -18.95 17.91
N LEU A 639 18.55 -17.62 18.03
CA LEU A 639 19.70 -16.75 18.32
C LEU A 639 19.28 -15.68 19.33
N ASP A 640 20.22 -14.95 19.92
CA ASP A 640 19.88 -13.78 20.74
C ASP A 640 19.58 -12.58 19.83
N ASN A 641 18.30 -12.44 19.48
CA ASN A 641 17.78 -11.43 18.56
C ASN A 641 17.48 -10.08 19.25
N ASN A 642 17.51 -10.03 20.59
CA ASN A 642 17.14 -8.83 21.35
C ASN A 642 18.30 -8.19 22.11
N SER A 643 19.49 -8.80 22.07
CA SER A 643 20.71 -8.21 22.62
C SER A 643 20.82 -6.71 22.29
N PRO A 644 21.31 -5.86 23.22
CA PRO A 644 21.71 -6.19 24.58
C PRO A 644 20.55 -6.27 25.58
N PHE A 645 19.30 -6.12 25.13
CA PHE A 645 18.14 -6.00 26.01
C PHE A 645 17.68 -7.35 26.56
N VAL A 646 17.27 -7.35 27.83
CA VAL A 646 16.74 -8.54 28.48
C VAL A 646 15.31 -8.82 28.04
N GLY A 647 15.07 -10.08 27.72
CA GLY A 647 13.74 -10.64 27.49
C GLY A 647 13.39 -10.83 26.01
N VAL A 648 12.17 -11.30 25.76
CA VAL A 648 11.74 -11.84 24.47
C VAL A 648 10.26 -11.52 24.19
N LYS A 649 9.81 -11.77 22.96
CA LYS A 649 8.38 -11.83 22.59
C LYS A 649 7.55 -12.48 23.71
N THR A 650 6.33 -11.96 23.93
CA THR A 650 5.40 -12.32 25.03
C THR A 650 5.76 -11.77 26.41
N GLN A 651 6.84 -11.01 26.54
CA GLN A 651 7.21 -10.35 27.79
C GLN A 651 7.11 -8.83 27.62
N VAL A 652 6.64 -8.15 28.67
CA VAL A 652 6.66 -6.68 28.75
C VAL A 652 8.04 -6.13 29.10
N SER A 653 9.12 -6.85 28.76
CA SER A 653 10.53 -6.52 29.02
C SER A 653 11.12 -5.59 27.94
N GLU A 654 12.32 -5.03 28.12
CA GLU A 654 12.96 -4.24 27.04
C GLU A 654 13.14 -5.10 25.78
N GLY A 655 13.60 -6.35 25.88
CA GLY A 655 13.79 -7.21 24.71
C GLY A 655 12.49 -7.68 24.05
N GLY A 656 11.37 -7.68 24.78
CA GLY A 656 10.06 -8.01 24.22
C GLY A 656 9.34 -6.83 23.55
N LEU A 657 9.68 -5.59 23.93
CA LEU A 657 8.98 -4.39 23.47
C LEU A 657 9.83 -3.47 22.59
N ARG A 658 11.14 -3.37 22.85
CA ARG A 658 12.03 -2.42 22.17
C ARG A 658 12.48 -2.99 20.84
N THR A 659 12.03 -2.38 19.75
CA THR A 659 12.20 -2.91 18.40
C THR A 659 12.87 -1.90 17.46
N PRO A 660 13.40 -2.36 16.30
CA PRO A 660 13.87 -1.45 15.26
C PRO A 660 12.75 -0.51 14.78
N LEU A 661 13.08 0.77 14.64
CA LEU A 661 12.30 1.74 13.87
C LEU A 661 13.26 2.65 13.10
N VAL A 662 13.03 2.73 11.79
CA VAL A 662 13.71 3.63 10.87
C VAL A 662 12.65 4.33 10.04
N ILE A 663 12.75 5.65 9.89
CA ILE A 663 11.87 6.41 9.01
C ILE A 663 12.73 7.26 8.09
N ARG A 664 12.68 7.00 6.78
CA ARG A 664 13.21 7.89 5.75
C ARG A 664 12.13 8.88 5.37
N TRP A 665 12.44 10.16 5.43
CA TRP A 665 11.50 11.24 5.11
C TRP A 665 11.86 11.89 3.78
N PRO A 666 10.87 12.43 3.04
CA PRO A 666 11.14 13.32 1.90
C PRO A 666 11.90 14.59 2.30
N ASP A 667 11.62 15.11 3.50
CA ASP A 667 12.39 16.22 4.07
C ASP A 667 13.80 15.72 4.47
N ALA A 668 14.76 15.88 3.55
CA ALA A 668 16.15 15.48 3.78
C ALA A 668 16.79 16.15 5.00
N SER A 669 16.23 17.26 5.52
CA SER A 669 16.78 17.92 6.69
C SER A 669 16.65 17.08 7.96
N ILE A 670 15.62 16.23 8.07
CA ILE A 670 15.38 15.37 9.25
C ILE A 670 16.08 14.01 9.19
N ASN A 671 16.57 13.62 8.01
CA ASN A 671 17.28 12.38 7.74
C ASN A 671 18.75 12.38 8.22
N GLY A 672 19.38 11.21 8.23
CA GLY A 672 20.78 11.01 8.65
C GLY A 672 21.00 11.12 10.16
N ARG A 673 19.95 10.88 10.96
CA ARG A 673 19.95 11.13 12.41
C ARG A 673 19.66 9.88 13.22
N VAL A 674 20.15 9.89 14.45
CA VAL A 674 19.82 8.90 15.48
C VAL A 674 19.04 9.59 16.59
N VAL A 675 17.82 9.14 16.84
CA VAL A 675 16.94 9.64 17.90
C VAL A 675 16.91 8.64 19.05
N SER A 676 17.11 9.14 20.26
CA SER A 676 17.17 8.32 21.49
C SER A 676 16.07 8.67 22.48
N ASP A 677 15.14 9.57 22.12
CA ASP A 677 13.91 9.78 22.88
C ASP A 677 12.96 8.58 22.68
N ALA A 678 12.14 8.28 23.69
CA ALA A 678 11.25 7.13 23.66
C ALA A 678 10.02 7.39 22.79
N VAL A 679 9.81 6.55 21.79
CA VAL A 679 8.63 6.57 20.89
C VAL A 679 7.91 5.22 20.93
N GLY A 680 6.61 5.23 20.71
CA GLY A 680 5.76 4.04 20.68
C GLY A 680 5.24 3.77 19.27
N ILE A 681 4.88 2.53 18.97
CA ILE A 681 4.29 2.17 17.68
C ILE A 681 2.96 2.90 17.44
N GLU A 682 2.20 3.19 18.51
CA GLU A 682 0.98 3.99 18.48
C GLU A 682 1.21 5.46 18.09
N ASP A 683 2.45 5.96 18.22
CA ASP A 683 2.82 7.32 17.80
C ASP A 683 2.93 7.44 16.28
N LEU A 684 3.09 6.33 15.54
CA LEU A 684 3.26 6.37 14.08
C LEU A 684 2.02 6.89 13.36
N TYR A 685 0.81 6.53 13.80
CA TYR A 685 -0.43 7.04 13.21
C TYR A 685 -0.52 8.58 13.23
N PRO A 686 -0.48 9.27 14.39
CA PRO A 686 -0.53 10.72 14.41
C PRO A 686 0.71 11.37 13.78
N THR A 687 1.87 10.71 13.81
CA THR A 687 3.10 11.22 13.18
C THR A 687 2.98 11.25 11.65
N LEU A 688 2.49 10.17 11.05
CA LEU A 688 2.30 10.09 9.60
C LEU A 688 1.28 11.11 9.10
N LEU A 689 0.17 11.31 9.83
CA LEU A 689 -0.79 12.38 9.50
C LEU A 689 -0.15 13.77 9.60
N SER A 690 0.62 14.04 10.65
CA SER A 690 1.30 15.34 10.79
C SER A 690 2.34 15.57 9.68
N ALA A 691 2.98 14.50 9.21
CA ALA A 691 3.99 14.57 8.15
C ALA A 691 3.42 14.96 6.80
N ILE A 692 2.14 14.65 6.56
CA ILE A 692 1.42 15.04 5.34
C ILE A 692 0.65 16.37 5.51
N GLY A 693 0.88 17.07 6.62
CA GLY A 693 0.28 18.37 6.92
C GLY A 693 -1.09 18.31 7.61
N GLU A 694 -1.56 17.12 7.99
CA GLU A 694 -2.88 16.94 8.58
C GLU A 694 -2.86 16.95 10.11
N THR A 695 -3.97 17.36 10.71
CA THR A 695 -4.12 17.37 12.17
C THR A 695 -4.59 16.00 12.66
N PRO A 696 -3.83 15.33 13.54
CA PRO A 696 -4.27 14.04 14.07
C PRO A 696 -5.55 14.15 14.92
N PRO A 697 -6.40 13.12 14.94
CA PRO A 697 -7.55 13.07 15.82
C PRO A 697 -7.15 13.28 17.30
N PRO A 698 -7.93 14.07 18.08
CA PRO A 698 -7.53 14.46 19.43
C PRO A 698 -7.61 13.32 20.46
N ASN A 699 -8.35 12.25 20.14
CA ASN A 699 -8.64 11.11 21.01
C ASN A 699 -7.62 9.96 20.91
N LEU A 700 -6.53 10.15 20.15
CA LEU A 700 -5.46 9.15 20.06
C LEU A 700 -4.60 9.09 21.32
N ASP A 701 -4.20 7.88 21.70
CA ASP A 701 -3.19 7.67 22.73
C ASP A 701 -1.81 8.06 22.22
N GLY A 702 -1.52 7.75 20.96
CA GLY A 702 -0.33 8.20 20.26
C GLY A 702 -0.19 9.72 20.24
N LYS A 703 1.05 10.19 20.20
CA LYS A 703 1.40 11.60 20.04
C LYS A 703 2.37 11.73 18.87
N SER A 704 2.03 12.64 17.95
CA SER A 704 2.92 12.98 16.85
C SER A 704 4.24 13.51 17.40
N PHE A 705 5.35 13.04 16.84
CA PHE A 705 6.68 13.58 17.10
C PHE A 705 7.27 14.31 15.88
N TYR A 706 6.49 14.48 14.81
CA TYR A 706 6.97 15.01 13.53
C TYR A 706 7.45 16.47 13.65
N HIS A 707 6.71 17.32 14.36
CA HIS A 707 7.05 18.74 14.47
C HIS A 707 8.34 18.96 15.28
N GLU A 708 8.51 18.26 16.40
CA GLU A 708 9.71 18.30 17.22
C GLU A 708 10.91 17.76 16.43
N LEU A 709 10.73 16.66 15.70
CA LEU A 709 11.77 16.10 14.84
C LEU A 709 12.24 17.10 13.77
N LYS A 710 11.29 17.77 13.10
CA LYS A 710 11.54 18.83 12.11
C LYS A 710 12.27 20.03 12.71
N GLN A 711 11.88 20.43 13.91
CA GLN A 711 12.49 21.55 14.62
C GLN A 711 13.79 21.18 15.37
N GLN A 712 14.22 19.92 15.34
CA GLN A 712 15.36 19.41 16.11
C GLN A 712 15.21 19.65 17.62
N LEU A 713 13.99 19.53 18.12
CA LEU A 713 13.67 19.63 19.54
C LEU A 713 13.62 18.24 20.20
N PRO A 714 13.80 18.15 21.52
CA PRO A 714 13.50 16.92 22.26
C PRO A 714 12.06 16.48 22.00
N LEU A 715 11.85 15.17 21.80
CA LEU A 715 10.51 14.66 21.57
C LEU A 715 9.64 14.73 22.85
N PRO A 716 8.30 14.75 22.73
CA PRO A 716 7.41 14.84 23.89
C PRO A 716 7.64 13.70 24.90
N GLN A 717 8.01 14.07 26.12
CA GLN A 717 8.18 13.13 27.23
C GLN A 717 6.84 12.78 27.87
N ARG A 718 6.55 11.48 27.99
CA ARG A 718 5.32 10.96 28.60
C ARG A 718 5.51 9.56 29.15
N GLU A 719 4.71 9.21 30.14
CA GLU A 719 4.66 7.84 30.64
C GLU A 719 4.14 6.92 29.54
N ARG A 720 4.65 5.69 29.51
CA ARG A 720 4.21 4.65 28.58
C ARG A 720 3.92 3.36 29.32
N PHE A 721 2.94 2.62 28.83
CA PHE A 721 2.36 1.48 29.51
C PHE A 721 2.17 0.33 28.53
N TRP A 722 2.25 -0.90 29.04
CA TRP A 722 2.04 -2.12 28.27
C TRP A 722 1.45 -3.20 29.17
N GLU A 723 0.54 -4.01 28.64
CA GLU A 723 0.07 -5.24 29.27
C GLU A 723 0.40 -6.47 28.43
N MET A 724 0.56 -7.59 29.13
CA MET A 724 0.49 -8.91 28.54
C MET A 724 -0.39 -9.76 29.46
N GLY A 725 -1.58 -10.12 28.97
CA GLY A 725 -2.63 -10.74 29.79
C GLY A 725 -2.95 -9.95 31.06
N ARG A 726 -3.50 -10.62 32.08
CA ARG A 726 -4.12 -9.93 33.23
C ARG A 726 -3.15 -9.46 34.31
N GLU A 727 -1.94 -10.03 34.36
CA GLU A 727 -1.09 -9.95 35.55
C GLU A 727 0.34 -9.50 35.26
N SER A 728 0.67 -9.24 33.98
CA SER A 728 1.97 -8.75 33.56
C SER A 728 1.83 -7.36 32.96
N HIS A 729 2.55 -6.39 33.48
CA HIS A 729 2.53 -5.02 32.99
C HIS A 729 3.89 -4.34 33.05
N GLY A 730 4.06 -3.35 32.19
CA GLY A 730 5.26 -2.52 32.11
C GLY A 730 4.91 -1.04 32.19
N VAL A 731 5.77 -0.26 32.86
CA VAL A 731 5.72 1.21 32.84
C VAL A 731 7.09 1.77 32.50
N LEU A 732 7.13 2.77 31.63
CA LEU A 732 8.26 3.67 31.42
C LEU A 732 7.87 5.06 31.94
N SER A 733 8.67 5.64 32.83
CA SER A 733 8.41 6.99 33.36
C SER A 733 8.53 8.07 32.27
N ALA A 734 7.91 9.23 32.48
CA ALA A 734 7.92 10.32 31.50
C ALA A 734 9.32 10.78 31.10
N ASP A 735 10.24 10.89 32.06
CA ASP A 735 11.65 11.20 31.83
C ASP A 735 12.44 10.05 31.15
N SER A 736 11.78 8.93 30.86
CA SER A 736 12.32 7.73 30.24
C SER A 736 13.49 7.10 31.01
N ARG A 737 13.63 7.43 32.30
CA ARG A 737 14.71 6.94 33.16
C ARG A 737 14.32 5.69 33.93
N TRP A 738 13.08 5.59 34.39
CA TRP A 738 12.64 4.50 35.25
C TRP A 738 11.77 3.52 34.49
N ARG A 739 12.09 2.23 34.62
CA ARG A 739 11.35 1.15 33.97
C ARG A 739 10.86 0.15 34.99
N LEU A 740 9.55 -0.01 35.11
CA LEU A 740 8.88 -0.94 36.01
C LEU A 740 8.45 -2.19 35.24
N PHE A 741 8.79 -3.37 35.74
CA PHE A 741 8.30 -4.64 35.22
C PHE A 741 7.59 -5.43 36.31
N GLN A 742 6.34 -5.77 36.04
CA GLN A 742 5.59 -6.79 36.77
C GLN A 742 5.47 -8.01 35.87
N SER A 743 6.04 -9.13 36.31
CA SER A 743 5.92 -10.42 35.61
C SER A 743 4.68 -11.18 36.06
N TYR A 744 4.22 -12.08 35.20
CA TYR A 744 3.21 -13.08 35.56
C TYR A 744 3.60 -13.88 36.82
N PRO A 745 2.61 -14.29 37.64
CA PRO A 745 2.84 -15.25 38.71
C PRO A 745 3.39 -16.55 38.16
N LEU A 746 4.56 -16.96 38.63
CA LEU A 746 5.12 -18.26 38.30
C LEU A 746 4.56 -19.28 39.29
N TRP A 747 3.78 -20.25 38.79
CA TRP A 747 3.15 -21.30 39.62
C TRP A 747 2.23 -20.75 40.72
N GLY A 748 1.55 -19.62 40.47
CA GLY A 748 0.69 -18.95 41.44
C GLY A 748 1.44 -18.15 42.51
N ILE A 749 2.77 -18.03 42.41
CA ILE A 749 3.58 -17.17 43.27
C ILE A 749 3.73 -15.82 42.57
N GLN A 750 3.16 -14.78 43.16
CA GLN A 750 3.31 -13.41 42.69
C GLN A 750 4.78 -13.00 42.82
N VAL A 751 5.37 -12.57 41.71
CA VAL A 751 6.73 -12.02 41.69
C VAL A 751 6.65 -10.55 42.09
N GLU A 752 7.51 -10.10 42.99
CA GLU A 752 7.58 -8.68 43.35
C GLU A 752 7.93 -7.83 42.12
N PRO A 753 7.30 -6.66 41.94
CA PRO A 753 7.62 -5.75 40.86
C PRO A 753 9.07 -5.26 40.94
N VAL A 754 9.72 -5.14 39.79
CA VAL A 754 11.12 -4.71 39.68
C VAL A 754 11.20 -3.37 38.96
N ILE A 755 12.07 -2.47 39.45
CA ILE A 755 12.37 -1.20 38.78
C ILE A 755 13.83 -1.15 38.37
N PHE A 756 14.07 -0.65 37.16
CA PHE A 756 15.38 -0.40 36.59
C PHE A 756 15.57 1.11 36.39
N ASP A 757 16.80 1.57 36.64
CA ASP A 757 17.27 2.92 36.27
C ASP A 757 18.00 2.78 34.93
N MET A 758 17.34 3.19 33.86
CA MET A 758 17.80 3.05 32.48
C MET A 758 19.03 3.94 32.19
N GLU A 759 19.35 4.92 33.04
CA GLU A 759 20.62 5.65 32.94
C GLU A 759 21.81 4.81 33.45
N LEU A 760 21.59 3.99 34.49
CA LEU A 760 22.63 3.14 35.08
C LEU A 760 22.74 1.80 34.36
N ASP A 761 21.61 1.26 33.92
CA ASP A 761 21.50 -0.03 33.27
C ASP A 761 20.51 0.02 32.09
N PRO A 762 20.94 0.56 30.93
CA PRO A 762 20.06 0.74 29.77
C PRO A 762 19.58 -0.58 29.14
N THR A 763 20.14 -1.73 29.55
CA THR A 763 19.77 -3.05 29.05
C THR A 763 18.66 -3.71 29.86
N ALA A 764 18.36 -3.16 31.05
CA ALA A 764 17.54 -3.78 32.09
C ALA A 764 18.02 -5.19 32.50
N GLY A 765 19.35 -5.40 32.53
CA GLY A 765 19.98 -6.69 32.85
C GLY A 765 20.52 -6.85 34.27
N GLN A 766 20.68 -5.76 35.02
CA GLN A 766 21.13 -5.74 36.40
C GLN A 766 20.01 -5.24 37.30
N TYR A 767 19.44 -6.14 38.10
CA TYR A 767 18.46 -5.80 39.12
C TYR A 767 19.03 -4.74 40.08
N LEU A 768 18.39 -3.58 40.18
CA LEU A 768 18.68 -2.63 41.25
C LEU A 768 18.13 -3.19 42.56
N VAL A 769 19.02 -3.49 43.50
CA VAL A 769 18.63 -3.89 44.86
C VAL A 769 19.13 -2.85 45.87
N PRO A 770 18.22 -2.14 46.58
CA PRO A 770 16.75 -2.22 46.55
C PRO A 770 16.06 -1.12 45.70
N THR A 771 14.96 -1.48 45.05
CA THR A 771 13.97 -0.59 44.41
C THR A 771 13.57 0.55 45.36
N PRO A 772 13.61 1.83 44.95
CA PRO A 772 13.13 2.94 45.76
C PRO A 772 11.59 2.82 45.97
N PRO A 773 11.09 2.60 47.21
CA PRO A 773 9.66 2.32 47.44
C PRO A 773 8.72 3.44 46.97
N GLU A 774 9.17 4.70 47.11
CA GLU A 774 8.41 5.86 46.63
C GLU A 774 8.26 5.87 45.12
N ARG A 775 9.30 5.45 44.37
CA ARG A 775 9.24 5.36 42.90
C ARG A 775 8.31 4.24 42.46
N LEU A 776 8.35 3.11 43.14
CA LEU A 776 7.43 2.01 42.89
C LEU A 776 5.97 2.40 43.11
N ALA A 777 5.68 3.08 44.23
CA ALA A 777 4.34 3.57 44.50
C ALA A 777 3.85 4.56 43.43
N LEU A 778 4.71 5.48 42.98
CA LEU A 778 4.38 6.45 41.92
C LEU A 778 4.08 5.77 40.59
N MET A 779 4.97 4.89 40.12
CA MET A 779 4.80 4.22 38.82
C MET A 779 3.61 3.26 38.82
N ASN A 780 3.38 2.55 39.92
CA ASN A 780 2.20 1.70 40.07
C ASN A 780 0.91 2.55 40.12
N GLY A 781 0.93 3.70 40.80
CA GLY A 781 -0.21 4.63 40.79
C GLY A 781 -0.54 5.17 39.39
N ALA A 782 0.48 5.48 38.60
CA ALA A 782 0.33 5.87 37.20
C ALA A 782 -0.28 4.73 36.36
N TYR A 783 0.24 3.50 36.49
CA TYR A 783 -0.32 2.31 35.84
C TYR A 783 -1.79 2.10 36.21
N LEU A 784 -2.15 2.16 37.49
CA LEU A 784 -3.54 1.98 37.92
C LEU A 784 -4.48 3.05 37.36
N THR A 785 -3.98 4.26 37.13
CA THR A 785 -4.74 5.34 36.50
C THR A 785 -4.94 5.07 35.01
N TRP A 786 -3.86 4.73 34.30
CA TRP A 786 -3.90 4.34 32.89
C TRP A 786 -4.78 3.11 32.66
N TYR A 787 -4.63 2.06 33.48
CA TYR A 787 -5.43 0.83 33.44
C TYR A 787 -6.93 1.14 33.44
N LYS A 788 -7.37 1.99 34.36
CA LYS A 788 -8.79 2.37 34.47
C LYS A 788 -9.27 3.12 33.22
N ASP A 789 -8.43 3.98 32.65
CA ASP A 789 -8.78 4.74 31.44
C ASP A 789 -8.84 3.83 30.19
N VAL A 790 -7.85 2.98 29.96
CA VAL A 790 -7.85 2.11 28.76
C VAL A 790 -8.88 1.00 28.88
N HIS A 791 -9.11 0.43 30.07
CA HIS A 791 -10.07 -0.67 30.18
C HIS A 791 -11.54 -0.22 30.25
N THR A 792 -11.82 1.08 30.35
CA THR A 792 -13.20 1.60 30.31
C THR A 792 -13.67 1.77 28.86
N VAL A 793 -14.75 1.09 28.51
CA VAL A 793 -15.36 1.20 27.17
C VAL A 793 -16.09 2.53 27.07
N ARG A 794 -15.75 3.32 26.05
CA ARG A 794 -16.37 4.63 25.81
C ARG A 794 -17.67 4.45 25.01
N THR A 795 -18.79 4.60 25.71
CA THR A 795 -20.13 4.49 25.13
C THR A 795 -20.89 5.81 25.22
N GLU A 796 -21.80 6.01 24.27
CA GLU A 796 -22.79 7.08 24.24
C GLU A 796 -24.18 6.45 24.30
N TYR A 797 -24.97 6.84 25.30
CA TYR A 797 -26.37 6.47 25.40
C TYR A 797 -27.22 7.45 24.59
N VAL A 798 -27.88 6.92 23.55
CA VAL A 798 -28.82 7.66 22.70
C VAL A 798 -30.24 7.38 23.20
N PRO A 799 -30.90 8.34 23.87
CA PRO A 799 -32.21 8.12 24.46
C PRO A 799 -33.31 7.98 23.40
N GLY A 800 -34.21 7.03 23.63
CA GLY A 800 -35.46 6.78 22.91
C GLY A 800 -36.70 7.24 23.70
N ALA A 801 -37.88 6.82 23.25
CA ALA A 801 -39.14 7.14 23.93
C ALA A 801 -39.37 6.24 25.16
N ASN A 802 -40.05 6.76 26.18
CA ASN A 802 -40.46 6.02 27.39
C ASN A 802 -39.31 5.37 28.19
N GLY A 803 -38.12 5.98 28.22
CA GLY A 803 -36.98 5.49 29.00
C GLY A 803 -36.18 4.37 28.32
N THR A 804 -36.49 4.04 27.06
CA THR A 804 -35.64 3.20 26.21
C THR A 804 -34.50 3.99 25.59
N GLY A 805 -33.49 3.33 25.04
CA GLY A 805 -32.45 3.96 24.22
C GLY A 805 -31.46 2.94 23.66
N VAL A 806 -30.45 3.43 22.95
CA VAL A 806 -29.42 2.59 22.32
C VAL A 806 -28.06 3.01 22.84
N LEU A 807 -27.18 2.04 23.09
CA LEU A 807 -25.76 2.30 23.30
C LEU A 807 -25.04 2.31 21.97
N THR A 808 -24.25 3.35 21.77
CA THR A 808 -23.33 3.54 20.63
C THR A 808 -21.95 3.85 21.19
N GLY A 809 -20.90 3.92 20.37
CA GLY A 809 -19.55 4.24 20.84
C GLY A 809 -18.48 3.86 19.84
N MET A 810 -17.21 3.99 20.23
CA MET A 810 -16.07 3.59 19.37
C MET A 810 -15.70 2.11 19.53
N ASP A 811 -16.10 1.50 20.63
CA ASP A 811 -15.72 0.14 21.03
C ASP A 811 -16.95 -0.71 21.39
N PHE A 812 -18.15 -0.25 21.01
CA PHE A 812 -19.40 -0.77 21.54
C PHE A 812 -19.74 -2.16 20.99
N LEU A 813 -19.40 -2.42 19.72
CA LEU A 813 -19.68 -3.69 19.03
C LEU A 813 -18.90 -4.91 19.59
N ARG A 814 -18.15 -4.72 20.69
CA ARG A 814 -17.39 -5.78 21.37
C ARG A 814 -18.00 -6.23 22.70
N THR A 815 -19.15 -5.69 23.10
CA THR A 815 -19.82 -6.03 24.37
C THR A 815 -20.83 -7.20 24.24
N PRO A 816 -21.29 -7.78 25.37
CA PRO A 816 -21.24 -9.20 25.75
C PRO A 816 -21.15 -10.24 24.62
N GLY A 817 -19.95 -10.54 24.15
CA GLY A 817 -19.78 -11.65 23.21
C GLY A 817 -18.35 -12.11 22.96
N PHE A 818 -17.33 -11.26 23.13
CA PHE A 818 -15.98 -11.60 22.67
C PHE A 818 -14.87 -11.05 23.56
N GLY A 819 -13.94 -11.91 23.98
CA GLY A 819 -12.87 -11.58 24.94
C GLY A 819 -13.35 -11.53 26.40
N GLY A 820 -12.53 -10.94 27.27
CA GLY A 820 -12.91 -10.68 28.65
C GLY A 820 -13.63 -9.33 28.77
N TYR A 821 -14.81 -9.28 29.38
CA TYR A 821 -15.56 -8.04 29.59
C TYR A 821 -16.34 -8.09 30.91
N THR A 822 -16.71 -6.89 31.38
CA THR A 822 -17.64 -6.72 32.50
C THR A 822 -18.65 -5.63 32.14
N PHE A 823 -19.93 -5.97 32.19
CA PHE A 823 -21.05 -5.07 32.01
C PHE A 823 -21.76 -4.89 33.36
N GLY A 824 -21.97 -3.65 33.79
CA GLY A 824 -22.68 -3.32 35.02
C GLY A 824 -23.81 -2.34 34.76
N ILE A 825 -24.98 -2.57 35.37
CA ILE A 825 -26.10 -1.63 35.32
C ILE A 825 -26.82 -1.56 36.67
N GLY A 826 -27.25 -0.37 37.06
CA GLY A 826 -28.15 -0.16 38.20
C GLY A 826 -29.60 -0.34 37.78
N ILE A 827 -30.36 -1.17 38.51
CA ILE A 827 -31.78 -1.42 38.24
C ILE A 827 -32.64 -0.94 39.42
N PRO A 828 -33.61 -0.05 39.21
CA PRO A 828 -34.59 0.32 40.23
C PRO A 828 -35.65 -0.77 40.46
N ASP A 829 -36.21 -0.82 41.67
CA ASP A 829 -37.29 -1.75 42.05
C ASP A 829 -38.55 -1.67 41.17
N ALA A 830 -38.81 -0.53 40.54
CA ALA A 830 -40.00 -0.31 39.74
C ALA A 830 -39.89 -0.87 38.31
N LEU A 831 -38.72 -1.36 37.90
CA LEU A 831 -38.43 -1.71 36.50
C LEU A 831 -38.69 -3.20 36.22
N GLU A 832 -39.62 -3.51 35.31
CA GLU A 832 -40.00 -4.89 34.93
C GLU A 832 -39.80 -5.09 33.42
N GLY A 833 -39.45 -6.30 32.97
CA GLY A 833 -39.28 -6.61 31.55
C GLY A 833 -37.82 -6.64 31.11
N GLN A 834 -37.55 -6.28 29.84
CA GLN A 834 -36.20 -6.35 29.27
C GLN A 834 -35.39 -5.10 29.64
N ILE A 835 -34.30 -5.29 30.39
CA ILE A 835 -33.44 -4.22 30.90
C ILE A 835 -32.44 -3.75 29.83
N ALA A 836 -31.76 -4.69 29.20
CA ALA A 836 -30.77 -4.43 28.17
C ALA A 836 -30.62 -5.65 27.27
N ALA A 837 -30.44 -5.48 25.96
CA ALA A 837 -30.18 -6.60 25.07
C ALA A 837 -29.57 -6.17 23.75
N GLN A 838 -28.87 -7.12 23.13
CA GLN A 838 -28.49 -7.06 21.73
C GLN A 838 -29.25 -8.19 21.03
N GLU A 839 -30.19 -7.82 20.17
CA GLU A 839 -31.17 -8.75 19.61
C GLU A 839 -30.50 -9.96 18.96
N GLY A 840 -30.91 -11.18 19.35
CA GLY A 840 -30.33 -12.42 18.83
C GLY A 840 -28.98 -12.82 19.43
N ILE A 841 -28.38 -11.99 20.28
CA ILE A 841 -27.07 -12.26 20.90
C ILE A 841 -27.23 -12.53 22.40
N TRP A 842 -27.65 -11.52 23.17
CA TRP A 842 -27.77 -11.59 24.63
C TRP A 842 -28.86 -10.66 25.17
N GLY A 843 -29.28 -10.88 26.42
CA GLY A 843 -30.21 -10.00 27.11
C GLY A 843 -30.19 -10.13 28.62
N ILE A 844 -30.58 -9.05 29.30
CA ILE A 844 -30.81 -8.94 30.74
C ILE A 844 -32.27 -8.56 30.93
N SER A 845 -32.99 -9.26 31.79
CA SER A 845 -34.40 -9.02 32.07
C SER A 845 -34.73 -9.22 33.55
N ARG A 846 -35.82 -8.60 34.01
CA ARG A 846 -36.36 -8.78 35.35
C ARG A 846 -37.81 -9.24 35.28
N SER A 847 -38.14 -10.21 36.13
CA SER A 847 -39.49 -10.72 36.37
C SER A 847 -39.72 -10.88 37.86
N GLY A 848 -40.44 -9.94 38.48
CA GLY A 848 -40.64 -9.89 39.94
C GLY A 848 -39.33 -9.74 40.71
N GLU A 849 -39.02 -10.69 41.60
CA GLU A 849 -37.78 -10.68 42.40
C GLU A 849 -36.59 -11.32 41.68
N SER A 850 -36.75 -11.75 40.42
CA SER A 850 -35.70 -12.49 39.71
C SER A 850 -35.12 -11.70 38.54
N VAL A 851 -33.79 -11.62 38.47
CA VAL A 851 -33.03 -11.10 37.33
C VAL A 851 -32.47 -12.27 36.53
N THR A 852 -32.62 -12.21 35.21
CA THR A 852 -32.15 -13.24 34.28
C THR A 852 -31.22 -12.64 33.22
N VAL A 853 -30.07 -13.28 33.00
CA VAL A 853 -29.12 -13.01 31.91
C VAL A 853 -29.11 -14.18 30.95
N GLN A 854 -29.30 -13.90 29.67
CA GLN A 854 -29.30 -14.88 28.60
C GLN A 854 -28.22 -14.56 27.56
N LEU A 855 -27.47 -15.58 27.15
CA LEU A 855 -26.51 -15.54 26.05
C LEU A 855 -26.62 -16.84 25.25
N GLY A 856 -27.23 -16.79 24.06
CA GLY A 856 -27.57 -18.00 23.31
C GLY A 856 -28.40 -18.99 24.14
N GLU A 857 -27.86 -20.20 24.36
CA GLU A 857 -28.48 -21.25 25.19
C GLU A 857 -28.15 -21.14 26.69
N ILE A 858 -27.24 -20.24 27.07
CA ILE A 858 -26.81 -20.06 28.46
C ILE A 858 -27.77 -19.10 29.15
N ILE A 859 -28.30 -19.51 30.31
CA ILE A 859 -29.18 -18.69 31.16
C ILE A 859 -28.63 -18.70 32.59
N LEU A 860 -28.38 -17.50 33.14
CA LEU A 860 -28.05 -17.27 34.54
C LEU A 860 -29.18 -16.49 35.20
N SER A 861 -29.51 -16.79 36.45
CA SER A 861 -30.54 -16.07 37.20
C SER A 861 -30.19 -15.94 38.67
N GLY A 862 -30.62 -14.85 39.29
CA GLY A 862 -30.52 -14.64 40.74
C GLY A 862 -31.64 -13.76 41.25
N ASP A 863 -31.87 -13.82 42.56
CA ASP A 863 -32.92 -13.05 43.22
C ASP A 863 -32.37 -11.72 43.77
N ILE A 864 -33.21 -10.68 43.76
CA ILE A 864 -32.96 -9.35 44.37
C ILE A 864 -33.82 -9.19 45.63
N GLU A 865 -33.32 -8.45 46.64
CA GLU A 865 -34.06 -8.18 47.89
C GLU A 865 -35.00 -6.97 47.75
N THR A 866 -36.26 -7.08 48.15
CA THR A 866 -37.31 -6.06 47.89
C THR A 866 -37.30 -4.82 48.81
N ASP A 867 -36.19 -4.52 49.49
CA ASP A 867 -36.06 -3.38 50.40
C ASP A 867 -35.02 -2.31 49.98
N ASN A 868 -34.38 -2.47 48.81
CA ASN A 868 -33.38 -1.55 48.28
C ASN A 868 -33.91 -0.70 47.12
N SER A 869 -33.66 0.62 47.14
CA SER A 869 -34.11 1.51 46.07
C SER A 869 -33.41 1.32 44.71
N CYS A 870 -32.31 0.56 44.67
CA CYS A 870 -31.54 0.24 43.47
C CYS A 870 -30.69 -1.02 43.71
N HIS A 871 -30.66 -1.92 42.74
CA HIS A 871 -29.81 -3.11 42.73
C HIS A 871 -28.75 -3.00 41.65
N THR A 872 -27.56 -3.51 41.94
CA THR A 872 -26.45 -3.54 40.99
C THR A 872 -26.40 -4.91 40.33
N VAL A 873 -26.59 -4.95 39.01
CA VAL A 873 -26.48 -6.17 38.21
C VAL A 873 -25.19 -6.10 37.41
N VAL A 874 -24.28 -7.03 37.68
CA VAL A 874 -22.98 -7.10 36.99
C VAL A 874 -22.85 -8.46 36.32
N VAL A 875 -22.56 -8.42 35.01
CA VAL A 875 -22.28 -9.59 34.19
C VAL A 875 -20.82 -9.56 33.80
N ILE A 876 -20.08 -10.58 34.19
CA ILE A 876 -18.72 -10.83 33.74
C ILE A 876 -18.77 -11.94 32.71
N GLY A 877 -18.08 -11.78 31.58
CA GLY A 877 -17.82 -12.89 30.68
C GLY A 877 -16.40 -12.93 30.16
N ASP A 878 -15.94 -14.15 29.89
CA ASP A 878 -14.64 -14.45 29.29
C ASP A 878 -14.82 -15.48 28.19
N PHE A 879 -14.55 -15.05 26.95
CA PHE A 879 -14.65 -15.90 25.79
C PHE A 879 -13.27 -16.21 25.24
N ASN A 880 -12.89 -17.49 25.31
CA ASN A 880 -11.58 -17.92 24.87
C ASN A 880 -11.74 -18.87 23.69
N ARG A 881 -11.35 -18.35 22.52
CA ARG A 881 -11.30 -19.10 21.27
C ARG A 881 -9.88 -19.59 21.03
N TYR A 882 -9.72 -20.89 20.84
CA TYR A 882 -8.41 -21.50 20.61
C TYR A 882 -8.10 -21.55 19.12
N ILE A 883 -7.15 -20.69 18.70
CA ILE A 883 -6.75 -20.56 17.28
C ILE A 883 -5.64 -21.58 16.90
N SER A 884 -5.39 -22.61 17.72
CA SER A 884 -4.35 -23.62 17.45
C SER A 884 -4.81 -25.05 17.75
N SER A 885 -4.25 -26.02 17.02
CA SER A 885 -4.58 -27.44 17.15
C SER A 885 -4.24 -28.07 18.51
N ASN A 886 -3.48 -27.38 19.37
CA ASN A 886 -2.92 -27.94 20.60
C ASN A 886 -3.63 -27.48 21.89
N SER A 887 -4.69 -26.65 21.79
CA SER A 887 -5.17 -25.87 22.94
C SER A 887 -6.56 -26.24 23.48
N GLY A 888 -7.22 -27.27 22.92
CA GLY A 888 -8.53 -27.73 23.41
C GLY A 888 -9.74 -27.02 22.75
N PRO A 889 -10.99 -27.34 23.15
CA PRO A 889 -12.20 -26.74 22.59
C PRO A 889 -12.42 -25.32 23.13
N ASP A 890 -13.03 -24.46 22.30
CA ASP A 890 -13.47 -23.12 22.70
C ASP A 890 -14.32 -23.17 23.97
N HIS A 891 -14.18 -22.17 24.83
CA HIS A 891 -14.97 -22.08 26.06
C HIS A 891 -15.49 -20.68 26.34
N ILE A 892 -16.64 -20.66 26.99
CA ILE A 892 -17.32 -19.47 27.47
C ILE A 892 -17.39 -19.56 29.00
N MET A 893 -16.89 -18.54 29.69
CA MET A 893 -17.19 -18.31 31.09
C MET A 893 -18.18 -17.15 31.20
N LEU A 894 -19.22 -17.32 31.99
CA LEU A 894 -20.17 -16.25 32.31
C LEU A 894 -20.46 -16.29 33.82
N ALA A 895 -20.46 -15.13 34.47
CA ALA A 895 -20.78 -15.00 35.88
C ALA A 895 -21.72 -13.80 36.10
N LEU A 896 -22.73 -14.00 36.93
CA LEU A 896 -23.70 -13.00 37.35
C LEU A 896 -23.45 -12.64 38.80
N TYR A 897 -23.35 -11.33 39.06
CA TYR A 897 -23.27 -10.74 40.39
C TYR A 897 -24.47 -9.83 40.61
N ILE A 898 -25.05 -9.93 41.81
CA ILE A 898 -26.12 -9.05 42.29
C ILE A 898 -25.64 -8.43 43.59
N ASP A 899 -25.66 -7.11 43.68
CA ASP A 899 -25.24 -6.35 44.88
C ASP A 899 -23.85 -6.74 45.38
N GLY A 900 -22.93 -6.91 44.42
CA GLY A 900 -21.53 -7.28 44.65
C GLY A 900 -21.29 -8.75 45.00
N THR A 901 -22.33 -9.59 45.05
CA THR A 901 -22.24 -11.01 45.40
C THR A 901 -22.42 -11.88 44.16
N GLU A 902 -21.53 -12.86 43.94
CA GLU A 902 -21.68 -13.85 42.86
C GLU A 902 -22.89 -14.75 43.16
N VAL A 903 -23.92 -14.68 42.30
CA VAL A 903 -25.13 -15.52 42.45
C VAL A 903 -25.03 -16.80 41.63
N GLN A 904 -24.43 -16.74 40.45
CA GLN A 904 -24.28 -17.88 39.57
C GLN A 904 -23.14 -17.68 38.57
N SER A 905 -22.42 -18.75 38.25
CA SER A 905 -21.44 -18.76 37.16
C SER A 905 -21.46 -20.10 36.42
N VAL A 906 -21.05 -20.08 35.16
CA VAL A 906 -20.99 -21.27 34.29
C VAL A 906 -19.79 -21.23 33.38
N ALA A 907 -19.19 -22.41 33.17
CA ALA A 907 -18.17 -22.69 32.18
C ALA A 907 -18.76 -23.65 31.14
N TYR A 908 -18.83 -23.25 29.87
CA TYR A 908 -19.47 -24.05 28.82
C TYR A 908 -18.56 -24.23 27.59
N PRO A 909 -18.27 -25.47 27.15
CA PRO A 909 -17.48 -25.73 25.95
C PRO A 909 -18.34 -25.54 24.71
N SER A 910 -18.25 -24.38 24.07
CA SER A 910 -19.03 -24.06 22.87
C SER A 910 -18.33 -23.06 21.98
N ARG A 911 -18.68 -23.12 20.69
CA ARG A 911 -18.44 -22.03 19.75
C ARG A 911 -19.53 -20.99 19.93
N LEU A 912 -19.13 -19.73 20.05
CA LEU A 912 -20.10 -18.63 19.98
C LEU A 912 -20.82 -18.66 18.63
N PRO A 913 -22.14 -18.45 18.58
CA PRO A 913 -22.76 -17.96 17.37
C PRO A 913 -22.21 -16.55 17.14
N VAL A 914 -21.36 -16.37 16.13
CA VAL A 914 -20.99 -15.03 15.67
C VAL A 914 -22.17 -14.52 14.85
N SER A 915 -23.16 -13.97 15.56
CA SER A 915 -24.19 -13.11 14.98
C SER A 915 -23.57 -11.78 14.59
N ASP A 916 -24.18 -11.09 13.62
CA ASP A 916 -23.73 -9.79 13.11
C ASP A 916 -23.43 -8.81 14.27
N PRO A 917 -22.15 -8.50 14.54
CA PRO A 917 -21.78 -7.68 15.68
C PRO A 917 -22.24 -6.23 15.53
N THR A 918 -22.76 -5.83 14.36
CA THR A 918 -23.31 -4.49 14.11
C THR A 918 -24.70 -4.26 14.72
N ILE A 919 -25.32 -5.29 15.32
CA ILE A 919 -26.61 -5.13 16.00
C ILE A 919 -26.43 -4.23 17.23
N GLU A 920 -27.20 -3.16 17.29
CA GLU A 920 -27.20 -2.22 18.41
C GLU A 920 -27.65 -2.88 19.73
N THR A 921 -27.08 -2.46 20.86
CA THR A 921 -27.63 -2.83 22.16
C THR A 921 -28.65 -1.81 22.59
N VAL A 922 -29.86 -2.31 22.84
CA VAL A 922 -30.98 -1.54 23.34
C VAL A 922 -30.99 -1.63 24.86
N ILE A 923 -31.18 -0.48 25.50
CA ILE A 923 -31.49 -0.35 26.92
C ILE A 923 -32.99 -0.11 27.05
N GLY A 924 -33.67 -0.98 27.77
CA GLY A 924 -35.11 -0.97 27.98
C GLY A 924 -35.95 -1.48 26.80
N ASP A 925 -37.25 -1.64 27.01
CA ASP A 925 -38.22 -2.00 25.98
C ASP A 925 -39.45 -1.07 25.97
N PRO A 926 -40.27 -1.07 24.89
CA PRO A 926 -41.42 -0.17 24.77
C PRO A 926 -42.54 -0.38 25.80
N TRP A 927 -42.51 -1.48 26.56
CA TRP A 927 -43.51 -1.84 27.57
C TRP A 927 -43.11 -1.36 28.96
N MET A 928 -41.94 -0.72 29.11
CA MET A 928 -41.52 -0.12 30.37
C MET A 928 -42.54 0.92 30.87
N PRO A 929 -42.86 0.94 32.19
CA PRO A 929 -43.80 1.89 32.74
C PRO A 929 -43.28 3.33 32.59
N SER A 930 -44.12 4.25 32.11
CA SER A 930 -43.77 5.65 31.85
C SER A 930 -43.39 6.49 33.07
N ASN A 931 -43.44 5.91 34.27
CA ASN A 931 -43.22 6.57 35.56
C ASN A 931 -42.01 6.01 36.34
N VAL A 932 -41.18 5.19 35.69
CA VAL A 932 -39.90 4.73 36.25
C VAL A 932 -38.82 5.73 35.84
N ASP A 933 -37.93 6.10 36.78
CA ASP A 933 -36.76 6.91 36.46
C ASP A 933 -35.96 6.22 35.33
N SER A 934 -35.36 7.01 34.43
CA SER A 934 -34.54 6.46 33.34
C SER A 934 -33.45 5.57 33.90
N LEU A 935 -33.23 4.38 33.31
CA LEU A 935 -32.10 3.52 33.65
C LEU A 935 -30.81 4.34 33.64
N ALA A 936 -29.98 4.18 34.69
CA ALA A 936 -28.64 4.72 34.67
C ALA A 936 -27.87 4.11 33.48
N PRO A 937 -27.05 4.90 32.77
CA PRO A 937 -26.19 4.34 31.74
C PRO A 937 -25.33 3.20 32.31
N PRO A 938 -25.23 2.05 31.62
CA PRO A 938 -24.39 0.97 32.12
C PRO A 938 -22.91 1.37 32.08
N VAL A 939 -22.15 0.80 33.01
CA VAL A 939 -20.69 0.89 33.01
C VAL A 939 -20.14 -0.38 32.37
N ILE A 940 -19.26 -0.20 31.40
CA ILE A 940 -18.67 -1.30 30.64
C ILE A 940 -17.15 -1.17 30.73
N VAL A 941 -16.50 -2.28 31.07
CA VAL A 941 -15.05 -2.41 30.96
C VAL A 941 -14.71 -3.63 30.09
N ASN A 942 -13.70 -3.52 29.24
CA ASN A 942 -13.24 -4.56 28.32
C ASN A 942 -12.26 -5.55 28.99
N THR A 943 -12.54 -5.86 30.26
CA THR A 943 -11.78 -6.81 31.07
C THR A 943 -12.68 -7.53 32.07
N VAL A 944 -12.22 -8.67 32.56
CA VAL A 944 -12.91 -9.48 33.57
C VAL A 944 -12.45 -9.04 34.96
N LEU A 945 -13.38 -8.62 35.83
CA LEU A 945 -13.05 -8.34 37.22
C LEU A 945 -12.61 -9.63 37.94
N SER A 946 -11.46 -9.60 38.57
CA SER A 946 -10.91 -10.70 39.36
C SER A 946 -10.16 -10.17 40.58
N ALA A 947 -9.71 -11.07 41.47
CA ALA A 947 -8.84 -10.68 42.57
C ALA A 947 -7.49 -10.07 42.12
N SER A 948 -7.08 -10.32 40.87
CA SER A 948 -5.84 -9.79 40.30
C SER A 948 -6.04 -8.53 39.46
N THR A 949 -7.29 -8.10 39.21
CA THR A 949 -7.53 -6.83 38.53
C THR A 949 -7.47 -5.62 39.46
N PRO A 950 -6.98 -4.46 39.00
CA PRO A 950 -7.06 -3.17 39.70
C PRO A 950 -8.45 -2.71 40.17
N TRP A 951 -9.52 -3.29 39.62
CA TRP A 951 -10.90 -3.01 39.98
C TRP A 951 -11.42 -4.08 40.94
N THR A 952 -11.88 -3.67 42.13
CA THR A 952 -12.59 -4.60 43.02
C THR A 952 -14.06 -4.68 42.60
N MET A 953 -14.68 -5.86 42.76
CA MET A 953 -16.12 -6.03 42.51
C MET A 953 -16.95 -5.04 43.34
N GLU A 954 -16.61 -4.87 44.62
CA GLU A 954 -17.26 -3.89 45.51
C GLU A 954 -17.17 -2.44 45.00
N ALA A 955 -15.98 -2.02 44.54
CA ALA A 955 -15.79 -0.66 44.00
C ALA A 955 -16.53 -0.45 42.68
N PHE A 956 -16.60 -1.48 41.82
CA PHE A 956 -17.35 -1.43 40.57
C PHE A 956 -18.86 -1.35 40.82
N SER A 957 -19.39 -2.25 41.67
CA SER A 957 -20.82 -2.27 42.02
C SER A 957 -21.28 -0.99 42.70
N SER A 958 -20.53 -0.48 43.69
CA SER A 958 -20.92 0.73 44.43
C SER A 958 -21.10 1.98 43.57
N GLY A 959 -20.46 2.05 42.40
CA GLY A 959 -20.61 3.15 41.44
C GLY A 959 -21.91 3.13 40.63
N LEU A 960 -22.57 1.97 40.50
CA LEU A 960 -23.72 1.78 39.58
C LEU A 960 -25.02 2.38 40.13
N CYS A 961 -25.29 2.23 41.43
CA CYS A 961 -26.49 2.77 42.09
C CYS A 961 -26.28 4.17 42.69
N GLY A 962 -25.14 4.83 42.39
CA GLY A 962 -24.75 6.14 42.95
C GLY A 962 -24.40 7.22 41.92
N ALA A 963 -24.52 6.94 40.62
CA ALA A 963 -24.35 7.94 39.56
C ALA A 963 -25.70 8.64 39.27
N PRO A 964 -25.79 9.98 39.38
CA PRO A 964 -26.99 10.74 39.05
C PRO A 964 -27.27 10.83 37.55
#